data_AF-A0A8H5L1E5-F1
#
_entry.id   AF-A0A8H5L1E5-F1
#
_cell.length_a   1.000
_cell.length_b   1.000
_cell.length_c   1.000
_cell.angle_alpha   90.00
_cell.angle_beta   90.00
_cell.angle_gamma   90.00
#
_symmetry.space_group_name_H-M   'P 1'
#
loop_
_entity.id
_entity.type
_entity.pdbx_description
1 polymer ?
#
loop_
_entity_poly.entity_id
_entity_poly.type
_entity_poly.pdbx_seq_one_letter_code
_entity_poly.pdbx_strand_id
1 'polypeptide(L)'
;MSPDTKLYKHRCRYESCPERWSRFPTNEADQNDIEQTTLKDPIVHRHIFNDLKWQTESFTIQSSGMRAVISTVLDKYQDLDLDVEKWTFKPPFMPLVHRWDRLLSLCKSGDEGHEPEAAAKLLEFLTPILAPKVDALVKTRETGNVMFDDLWQIFAPHEFVITKFYGVEAVCRVAKYELVKQPPKPSYWEIHMEYIDWNGNRCGYAKTMIIIPEFVAYRRVTSLPAYPLSFHNSPSKIRKQMTERGRKFEALRGWHFQTCSGSKILLPPGSSEERPVSGRVIIDAHAYYMTNDIVKPDLAPLVDADQVGQKKKSDEKKSKAHECDWGCDGECEDDDDSDDSDTPKETNTPMEGNAEMTVKAPNDTAGRSEDLESLTDDMCLVATPWLKGFDLKTKEWAQFYVDSLTPVVWNDAAFNHLVLPGMEKQLAWEFVENKTLANSFDDFIQDKGRGIIILMFGPPGVGKTYTAEAVAEKARVPLYSMSAGDLGTVPKEVELALERALNLCGLWNAMLLLDEADVFLGARTDSDLARNELVAVFLTKLEYYTGVCFLTTNRTASIDTAFQSRVDLFLPYRDLTFEARKKVWQNFITRAGGTQVEISDEDMNKLAEMKLNGREIKNLIKSAHLLGLKNGGVIQVDRLLMLAQNRVAALVGWTVEEDIPLIAMVDNNNNGSA
;
A
#
# COMPACT_ATOMS: atom_id res chain seq x y z
N MET A 1 -27.39 -20.27 -75.87
CA MET A 1 -26.38 -19.53 -75.09
C MET A 1 -26.00 -18.30 -75.89
N SER A 2 -26.14 -17.10 -75.30
CA SER A 2 -25.87 -15.82 -75.99
C SER A 2 -24.36 -15.65 -76.23
N PRO A 3 -23.90 -14.97 -77.30
CA PRO A 3 -22.48 -14.95 -77.70
C PRO A 3 -21.53 -14.14 -76.79
N ASP A 4 -22.04 -13.45 -75.76
CA ASP A 4 -21.28 -12.42 -75.03
C ASP A 4 -20.86 -12.78 -73.59
N THR A 5 -21.06 -14.02 -73.12
CA THR A 5 -20.55 -14.43 -71.81
C THR A 5 -19.03 -14.61 -71.86
N LYS A 6 -18.28 -13.56 -71.47
CA LYS A 6 -16.83 -13.59 -71.23
C LYS A 6 -16.53 -14.49 -70.03
N LEU A 7 -16.48 -15.80 -70.23
CA LEU A 7 -15.98 -16.74 -69.23
C LEU A 7 -14.50 -16.41 -68.98
N TYR A 8 -14.06 -16.38 -67.72
CA TYR A 8 -12.64 -16.28 -67.42
C TYR A 8 -12.07 -17.68 -67.14
N LYS A 9 -10.81 -17.89 -67.53
CA LYS A 9 -10.10 -19.13 -67.25
C LYS A 9 -9.63 -19.08 -65.80
N HIS A 10 -10.28 -19.84 -64.92
CA HIS A 10 -9.86 -19.92 -63.52
C HIS A 10 -8.55 -20.69 -63.45
N ARG A 11 -7.46 -19.95 -63.21
CA ARG A 11 -6.17 -20.52 -62.87
C ARG A 11 -6.04 -20.55 -61.36
N CYS A 12 -6.22 -21.74 -60.79
CA CYS A 12 -5.92 -21.97 -59.39
C CYS A 12 -4.45 -21.58 -59.15
N ARG A 13 -4.22 -20.65 -58.22
CA ARG A 13 -2.89 -20.14 -57.87
C ARG A 13 -1.92 -21.24 -57.43
N TYR A 14 -2.46 -22.39 -57.02
CA TYR A 14 -1.72 -23.52 -56.46
C TYR A 14 -1.64 -24.71 -57.44
N GLU A 15 -2.12 -24.57 -58.68
CA GLU A 15 -2.16 -25.62 -59.73
C GLU A 15 -2.83 -26.95 -59.32
N SER A 16 -3.52 -26.97 -58.17
CA SER A 16 -4.15 -28.15 -57.58
C SER A 16 -5.52 -28.47 -58.17
N CYS A 17 -6.10 -27.53 -58.92
CA CYS A 17 -7.37 -27.72 -59.62
C CYS A 17 -7.10 -27.73 -61.13
N PRO A 18 -7.74 -28.64 -61.90
CA PRO A 18 -7.72 -28.58 -63.35
C PRO A 18 -8.14 -27.18 -63.81
N GLU A 19 -7.40 -26.59 -64.76
CA GLU A 19 -7.80 -25.33 -65.36
C GLU A 19 -9.24 -25.47 -65.89
N ARG A 20 -10.16 -24.71 -65.31
CA ARG A 20 -11.57 -24.73 -65.70
C ARG A 20 -11.99 -23.35 -66.18
N TRP A 21 -12.81 -23.33 -67.22
CA TRP A 21 -13.55 -22.12 -67.55
C TRP A 21 -14.63 -21.95 -66.50
N SER A 22 -14.57 -20.86 -65.74
CA SER A 22 -15.61 -20.56 -64.75
C SER A 22 -16.89 -20.24 -65.49
N ARG A 23 -18.04 -20.71 -64.98
CA ARG A 23 -19.37 -20.34 -65.52
C ARG A 23 -19.69 -18.87 -65.30
N PHE A 24 -18.86 -18.16 -64.54
CA PHE A 24 -19.01 -16.76 -64.18
C PHE A 24 -18.09 -15.85 -64.99
N PRO A 25 -18.51 -14.60 -65.22
CA PRO A 25 -17.75 -13.65 -66.03
C PRO A 25 -16.56 -13.00 -65.29
N THR A 26 -16.52 -13.05 -63.95
CA THR A 26 -15.45 -12.46 -63.13
C THR A 26 -15.13 -13.31 -61.89
N ASN A 27 -13.91 -13.18 -61.34
CA ASN A 27 -13.52 -13.82 -60.07
C ASN A 27 -14.48 -13.44 -58.93
N GLU A 28 -14.94 -12.18 -58.89
CA GLU A 28 -15.89 -11.70 -57.88
C GLU A 28 -17.26 -12.37 -58.01
N ALA A 29 -17.74 -12.61 -59.24
CA ALA A 29 -19.01 -13.29 -59.47
C ALA A 29 -18.95 -14.79 -59.13
N ASP A 30 -17.81 -15.45 -59.39
CA ASP A 30 -17.56 -16.84 -58.94
C ASP A 30 -17.46 -16.91 -57.41
N GLN A 31 -16.76 -15.97 -56.79
CA GLN A 31 -16.66 -15.87 -55.33
C GLN A 31 -18.03 -15.63 -54.68
N ASN A 32 -18.84 -14.73 -55.23
CA ASN A 32 -20.20 -14.47 -54.76
C ASN A 32 -21.13 -15.69 -54.92
N ASP A 33 -21.00 -16.46 -56.00
CA ASP A 33 -21.76 -17.70 -56.18
C ASP A 33 -21.32 -18.80 -55.21
N ILE A 34 -20.02 -18.94 -54.96
CA ILE A 34 -19.49 -19.83 -53.93
C ILE A 34 -20.03 -19.43 -52.56
N GLU A 35 -20.03 -18.13 -52.23
CA GLU A 35 -20.60 -17.61 -50.99
C GLU A 35 -22.10 -17.90 -50.90
N GLN A 36 -22.87 -17.66 -51.96
CA GLN A 36 -24.31 -17.96 -51.98
C GLN A 36 -24.63 -19.46 -51.89
N THR A 37 -23.81 -20.31 -52.52
CA THR A 37 -23.99 -21.76 -52.51
C THR A 37 -23.64 -22.35 -51.13
N THR A 38 -22.60 -21.82 -50.48
CA THR A 38 -22.13 -22.29 -49.17
C THR A 38 -22.93 -21.76 -47.99
N LEU A 39 -23.86 -20.80 -48.17
CA LEU A 39 -24.79 -20.32 -47.12
C LEU A 39 -25.71 -21.42 -46.56
N LYS A 40 -25.86 -22.54 -47.28
CA LYS A 40 -26.71 -23.67 -46.87
C LYS A 40 -25.94 -24.73 -46.09
N ASP A 41 -24.61 -24.66 -46.10
CA ASP A 41 -23.75 -25.66 -45.47
C ASP A 41 -23.56 -25.32 -43.98
N PRO A 42 -23.66 -26.31 -43.07
CA PRO A 42 -23.55 -26.03 -41.64
C PRO A 42 -22.17 -25.52 -41.21
N ILE A 43 -21.12 -25.93 -41.94
CA ILE A 43 -19.72 -25.55 -41.71
C ILE A 43 -19.04 -25.35 -43.07
N VAL A 44 -18.32 -24.24 -43.22
CA VAL A 44 -17.46 -23.97 -44.38
C VAL A 44 -16.01 -24.09 -43.96
N HIS A 45 -15.30 -25.11 -44.45
CA HIS A 45 -13.90 -25.38 -44.10
C HIS A 45 -12.98 -25.03 -45.27
N ARG A 46 -12.10 -24.03 -45.08
CA ARG A 46 -11.15 -23.57 -46.09
C ARG A 46 -9.77 -24.14 -45.83
N HIS A 47 -9.15 -24.65 -46.89
CA HIS A 47 -7.80 -25.18 -46.87
C HIS A 47 -6.89 -24.40 -47.81
N ILE A 48 -5.63 -24.24 -47.38
CA ILE A 48 -4.54 -23.73 -48.20
C ILE A 48 -3.50 -24.83 -48.39
N PHE A 49 -2.93 -24.93 -49.59
CA PHE A 49 -1.85 -25.86 -49.87
C PHE A 49 -0.51 -25.15 -49.60
N ASN A 50 0.19 -25.56 -48.54
CA ASN A 50 1.48 -25.00 -48.16
C ASN A 50 2.41 -26.10 -47.61
N ASP A 51 3.71 -26.00 -47.89
CA ASP A 51 4.72 -27.00 -47.52
C ASP A 51 4.36 -28.44 -47.94
N LEU A 52 3.88 -28.60 -49.19
CA LEU A 52 3.48 -29.89 -49.79
C LEU A 52 2.33 -30.61 -49.06
N LYS A 53 1.59 -29.92 -48.18
CA LYS A 53 0.42 -30.47 -47.47
C LYS A 53 -0.76 -29.50 -47.47
N TRP A 54 -1.97 -30.05 -47.45
CA TRP A 54 -3.18 -29.26 -47.21
C TRP A 54 -3.24 -28.90 -45.73
N GLN A 55 -3.36 -27.60 -45.44
CA GLN A 55 -3.48 -27.07 -44.09
C GLN A 55 -4.81 -26.31 -43.98
N THR A 56 -5.47 -26.37 -42.83
CA THR A 56 -6.66 -25.56 -42.59
C THR A 56 -6.26 -24.08 -42.51
N GLU A 57 -6.84 -23.26 -43.38
CA GLU A 57 -6.66 -21.80 -43.37
C GLU A 57 -7.69 -21.13 -42.44
N SER A 58 -8.94 -21.58 -42.52
CA SER A 58 -10.02 -21.13 -41.63
C SER A 58 -11.21 -22.07 -41.70
N PHE A 59 -12.11 -21.99 -40.73
CA PHE A 59 -13.44 -22.54 -40.88
C PHE A 59 -14.49 -21.58 -40.33
N THR A 60 -15.66 -21.56 -40.96
CA THR A 60 -16.79 -20.70 -40.60
C THR A 60 -17.98 -21.57 -40.21
N ILE A 61 -18.58 -21.29 -39.06
CA ILE A 61 -19.72 -22.06 -38.56
C ILE A 61 -21.01 -21.30 -38.85
N GLN A 62 -21.93 -21.94 -39.56
CA GLN A 62 -23.19 -21.32 -39.99
C GLN A 62 -24.42 -21.89 -39.28
N SER A 63 -24.35 -23.14 -38.82
CA SER A 63 -25.43 -23.79 -38.07
C SER A 63 -25.75 -23.07 -36.75
N SER A 64 -27.02 -22.70 -36.56
CA SER A 64 -27.49 -22.01 -35.34
C SER A 64 -27.27 -22.83 -34.06
N GLY A 65 -27.48 -24.15 -34.10
CA GLY A 65 -27.23 -25.04 -32.97
C GLY A 65 -25.76 -25.08 -32.56
N MET A 66 -24.84 -25.18 -33.53
CA MET A 66 -23.39 -25.17 -33.27
C MET A 66 -22.90 -23.81 -32.77
N ARG A 67 -23.48 -22.72 -33.29
CA ARG A 67 -23.21 -21.36 -32.81
C ARG A 67 -23.60 -21.16 -31.35
N ALA A 68 -24.76 -21.68 -30.94
CA ALA A 68 -25.19 -21.62 -29.54
C ALA A 68 -24.21 -22.36 -28.61
N VAL A 69 -23.73 -23.54 -29.02
CA VAL A 69 -22.72 -24.30 -28.28
C VAL A 69 -21.42 -23.51 -28.15
N ILE A 70 -20.89 -22.94 -29.25
CA ILE A 70 -19.65 -22.17 -29.23
C ILE A 70 -19.78 -20.88 -28.42
N SER A 71 -20.89 -20.17 -28.53
CA SER A 71 -21.16 -18.99 -27.72
C SER A 71 -21.12 -19.32 -26.23
N THR A 72 -21.65 -20.48 -25.85
CA THR A 72 -21.61 -20.94 -24.45
C THR A 72 -20.18 -21.34 -24.03
N VAL A 73 -19.43 -22.02 -24.89
CA VAL A 73 -18.04 -22.45 -24.61
C VAL A 73 -17.09 -21.25 -24.48
N LEU A 74 -17.22 -20.30 -25.41
CA LEU A 74 -16.39 -19.11 -25.51
C LEU A 74 -17.00 -17.91 -24.78
N ASP A 75 -18.01 -18.13 -23.94
CA ASP A 75 -18.59 -17.09 -23.10
C ASP A 75 -17.48 -16.40 -22.28
N LYS A 76 -17.47 -15.07 -22.34
CA LYS A 76 -16.46 -14.19 -21.73
C LYS A 76 -15.02 -14.49 -22.15
N TYR A 77 -14.80 -15.00 -23.36
CA TYR A 77 -13.47 -15.06 -23.94
C TYR A 77 -13.08 -13.67 -24.47
N GLN A 78 -12.00 -13.11 -23.92
CA GLN A 78 -11.58 -11.74 -24.18
C GLN A 78 -11.34 -11.44 -25.67
N ASP A 79 -11.73 -10.23 -26.09
CA ASP A 79 -11.55 -9.67 -27.45
C ASP A 79 -12.20 -10.49 -28.59
N LEU A 80 -13.12 -11.40 -28.28
CA LEU A 80 -13.83 -12.22 -29.26
C LEU A 80 -15.31 -11.82 -29.37
N ASP A 81 -15.64 -11.06 -30.41
CA ASP A 81 -17.02 -10.83 -30.83
C ASP A 81 -17.35 -11.78 -31.99
N LEU A 82 -18.13 -12.83 -31.69
CA LEU A 82 -18.48 -13.88 -32.65
C LEU A 82 -19.33 -13.35 -33.82
N ASP A 83 -20.12 -12.31 -33.60
CA ASP A 83 -20.97 -11.70 -34.61
C ASP A 83 -20.15 -10.84 -35.58
N VAL A 84 -19.17 -10.08 -35.07
CA VAL A 84 -18.21 -9.32 -35.89
C VAL A 84 -17.26 -10.25 -36.65
N GLU A 85 -16.76 -11.30 -36.00
CA GLU A 85 -15.87 -12.33 -36.59
C GLU A 85 -16.60 -13.23 -37.61
N LYS A 86 -17.92 -13.05 -37.79
CA LYS A 86 -18.77 -13.88 -38.65
C LYS A 86 -18.55 -15.36 -38.38
N TRP A 87 -18.31 -15.74 -37.13
CA TRP A 87 -18.09 -17.13 -36.70
C TRP A 87 -16.95 -17.84 -37.46
N THR A 88 -15.93 -17.09 -37.89
CA THR A 88 -14.79 -17.62 -38.64
C THR A 88 -13.55 -17.74 -37.75
N PHE A 89 -13.02 -18.95 -37.62
CA PHE A 89 -11.84 -19.23 -36.81
C PHE A 89 -10.62 -19.48 -37.70
N LYS A 90 -9.46 -18.97 -37.28
CA LYS A 90 -8.17 -19.09 -38.00
C LYS A 90 -7.11 -19.76 -37.12
N PRO A 91 -6.12 -20.45 -37.71
CA PRO A 91 -4.98 -20.98 -36.97
C PRO A 91 -4.29 -19.90 -36.13
N PRO A 92 -3.86 -20.22 -34.90
CA PRO A 92 -3.81 -21.55 -34.29
C PRO A 92 -5.09 -21.94 -33.52
N PHE A 93 -6.22 -21.30 -33.80
CA PHE A 93 -7.54 -21.59 -33.20
C PHE A 93 -7.57 -21.43 -31.67
N MET A 94 -6.88 -20.40 -31.17
CA MET A 94 -6.59 -20.22 -29.74
C MET A 94 -7.81 -20.35 -28.81
N PRO A 95 -8.96 -19.68 -29.08
CA PRO A 95 -10.10 -19.73 -28.17
C PRO A 95 -10.63 -21.16 -27.95
N LEU A 96 -10.63 -21.95 -29.02
CA LEU A 96 -11.14 -23.32 -29.02
C LEU A 96 -10.16 -24.28 -28.33
N VAL A 97 -8.85 -24.09 -28.50
CA VAL A 97 -7.84 -24.89 -27.79
C VAL A 97 -7.89 -24.62 -26.29
N HIS A 98 -8.02 -23.37 -25.86
CA HIS A 98 -8.10 -23.01 -24.44
C HIS A 98 -9.36 -23.53 -23.75
N ARG A 99 -10.49 -23.54 -24.44
CA ARG A 99 -11.78 -23.99 -23.89
C ARG A 99 -12.15 -25.41 -24.33
N TRP A 100 -11.18 -26.19 -24.82
CA TRP A 100 -11.42 -27.55 -25.30
C TRP A 100 -12.03 -28.45 -24.22
N ASP A 101 -11.52 -28.38 -22.99
CA ASP A 101 -12.03 -29.15 -21.85
C ASP A 101 -13.50 -28.81 -21.53
N ARG A 102 -13.90 -27.53 -21.70
CA ARG A 102 -15.28 -27.06 -21.50
C ARG A 102 -16.21 -27.56 -22.61
N LEU A 103 -15.73 -27.59 -23.85
CA LEU A 103 -16.48 -28.18 -24.97
C LEU A 103 -16.72 -29.68 -24.72
N LEU A 104 -15.69 -30.40 -24.25
CA LEU A 104 -15.80 -31.82 -23.90
C LEU A 104 -16.77 -32.06 -22.75
N SER A 105 -16.78 -31.20 -21.72
CA SER A 105 -17.69 -31.36 -20.59
C SER A 105 -19.15 -31.13 -21.00
N LEU A 106 -19.43 -30.12 -21.82
CA LEU A 106 -20.78 -29.83 -22.34
C LEU A 106 -21.33 -30.98 -23.19
N CYS A 107 -20.48 -31.63 -23.99
CA CYS A 107 -20.89 -32.81 -24.76
C CYS A 107 -21.22 -34.02 -23.87
N LYS A 108 -20.63 -34.10 -22.67
CA LYS A 108 -20.84 -35.22 -21.72
C LYS A 108 -22.01 -35.00 -20.76
N SER A 109 -22.28 -33.75 -20.36
CA SER A 109 -23.29 -33.43 -19.36
C SER A 109 -24.73 -33.41 -19.91
N GLY A 110 -24.92 -33.33 -21.23
CA GLY A 110 -26.25 -33.39 -21.85
C GLY A 110 -27.21 -32.34 -21.30
N ASP A 111 -26.74 -31.08 -21.17
CA ASP A 111 -27.50 -29.99 -20.55
C ASP A 111 -28.81 -29.70 -21.31
N GLU A 112 -29.91 -29.47 -20.58
CA GLU A 112 -31.30 -29.41 -21.09
C GLU A 112 -31.61 -28.24 -22.06
N GLY A 113 -30.61 -27.42 -22.42
CA GLY A 113 -30.78 -26.21 -23.24
C GLY A 113 -30.14 -26.23 -24.63
N HIS A 114 -29.30 -27.21 -24.97
CA HIS A 114 -28.55 -27.22 -26.24
C HIS A 114 -28.80 -28.53 -27.00
N GLU A 115 -28.89 -28.49 -28.33
CA GLU A 115 -29.03 -29.69 -29.15
C GLU A 115 -27.78 -30.58 -28.98
N PRO A 116 -27.85 -31.71 -28.25
CA PRO A 116 -26.67 -32.54 -27.97
C PRO A 116 -26.07 -33.12 -29.27
N GLU A 117 -26.90 -33.28 -30.30
CA GLU A 117 -26.48 -33.67 -31.64
C GLU A 117 -25.59 -32.62 -32.33
N ALA A 118 -25.88 -31.33 -32.14
CA ALA A 118 -25.07 -30.25 -32.72
C ALA A 118 -23.69 -30.17 -32.05
N ALA A 119 -23.63 -30.36 -30.73
CA ALA A 119 -22.38 -30.41 -29.98
C ALA A 119 -21.50 -31.61 -30.40
N ALA A 120 -22.11 -32.80 -30.56
CA ALA A 120 -21.40 -34.00 -31.00
C ALA A 120 -20.81 -33.86 -32.42
N LYS A 121 -21.61 -33.36 -33.38
CA LYS A 121 -21.15 -33.11 -34.76
C LYS A 121 -20.05 -32.05 -34.83
N LEU A 122 -20.15 -31.01 -33.99
CA LEU A 122 -19.11 -29.98 -33.89
C LEU A 122 -17.80 -30.57 -33.33
N LEU A 123 -17.89 -31.41 -32.30
CA LEU A 123 -16.73 -32.08 -31.73
C LEU A 123 -16.06 -33.02 -32.74
N GLU A 124 -16.85 -33.80 -33.49
CA GLU A 124 -16.35 -34.70 -34.55
C GLU A 124 -15.55 -33.91 -35.60
N PHE A 125 -16.04 -32.73 -35.99
CA PHE A 125 -15.34 -31.85 -36.93
C PHE A 125 -14.06 -31.23 -36.35
N LEU A 126 -14.12 -30.70 -35.12
CA LEU A 126 -12.99 -29.96 -34.52
C LEU A 126 -11.86 -30.87 -34.03
N THR A 127 -12.17 -32.10 -33.60
CA THR A 127 -11.19 -33.04 -33.03
C THR A 127 -9.96 -33.24 -33.94
N PRO A 128 -10.07 -33.62 -35.22
CA PRO A 128 -8.88 -33.83 -36.06
C PRO A 128 -8.10 -32.54 -36.33
N ILE A 129 -8.75 -31.37 -36.29
CA ILE A 129 -8.12 -30.06 -36.54
C ILE A 129 -7.31 -29.62 -35.33
N LEU A 130 -7.85 -29.81 -34.12
CA LEU A 130 -7.29 -29.30 -32.88
C LEU A 130 -6.44 -30.34 -32.13
N ALA A 131 -6.60 -31.64 -32.40
CA ALA A 131 -5.90 -32.72 -31.70
C ALA A 131 -4.39 -32.48 -31.57
N PRO A 132 -3.62 -32.14 -32.63
CA PRO A 132 -2.18 -31.92 -32.47
C PRO A 132 -1.82 -30.81 -31.47
N LYS A 133 -2.66 -29.77 -31.37
CA LYS A 133 -2.45 -28.64 -30.45
C LYS A 133 -2.96 -28.96 -29.04
N VAL A 134 -4.08 -29.65 -28.92
CA VAL A 134 -4.61 -30.12 -27.63
C VAL A 134 -3.66 -31.16 -27.02
N ASP A 135 -3.16 -32.11 -27.79
CA ASP A 135 -2.21 -33.13 -27.35
C ASP A 135 -0.88 -32.50 -26.89
N ALA A 136 -0.43 -31.44 -27.59
CA ALA A 136 0.73 -30.67 -27.16
C ALA A 136 0.48 -30.00 -25.79
N LEU A 137 -0.69 -29.39 -25.59
CA LEU A 137 -1.07 -28.79 -24.31
C LEU A 137 -1.16 -29.82 -23.18
N VAL A 138 -1.77 -30.98 -23.44
CA VAL A 138 -1.86 -32.10 -22.49
C VAL A 138 -0.45 -32.58 -22.11
N LYS A 139 0.41 -32.80 -23.11
CA LYS A 139 1.81 -33.18 -22.88
C LYS A 139 2.58 -32.12 -22.09
N THR A 140 2.32 -30.83 -22.32
CA THR A 140 2.92 -29.75 -21.53
C THR A 140 2.44 -29.79 -20.09
N ARG A 141 1.14 -30.02 -19.84
CA ARG A 141 0.57 -30.19 -18.49
C ARG A 141 1.18 -31.40 -17.76
N GLU A 142 1.42 -32.51 -18.45
CA GLU A 142 2.02 -33.73 -17.87
C GLU A 142 3.53 -33.59 -17.61
N THR A 143 4.27 -33.04 -18.57
CA THR A 143 5.75 -32.99 -18.50
C THR A 143 6.27 -31.73 -17.80
N GLY A 144 5.45 -30.69 -17.66
CA GLY A 144 5.85 -29.38 -17.16
C GLY A 144 6.80 -28.63 -18.09
N ASN A 145 6.92 -29.06 -19.36
CA ASN A 145 7.83 -28.48 -20.35
C ASN A 145 7.04 -27.93 -21.55
N VAL A 146 7.48 -26.76 -22.03
CA VAL A 146 6.83 -26.04 -23.13
C VAL A 146 7.85 -25.61 -24.17
N MET A 147 7.43 -25.57 -25.44
CA MET A 147 8.18 -25.00 -26.55
C MET A 147 7.76 -23.56 -26.79
N PHE A 148 8.65 -22.73 -27.34
CA PHE A 148 8.37 -21.31 -27.57
C PHE A 148 7.09 -21.07 -28.43
N ASP A 149 6.89 -21.87 -29.48
CA ASP A 149 5.73 -21.76 -30.37
C ASP A 149 4.40 -22.15 -29.73
N ASP A 150 4.44 -22.85 -28.58
CA ASP A 150 3.28 -23.36 -27.87
C ASP A 150 3.01 -22.60 -26.55
N LEU A 151 3.75 -21.51 -26.27
CA LEU A 151 3.55 -20.69 -25.07
C LEU A 151 2.14 -20.12 -24.95
N TRP A 152 1.53 -19.71 -26.06
CA TRP A 152 0.16 -19.20 -26.05
C TRP A 152 -0.84 -20.19 -25.43
N GLN A 153 -0.59 -21.51 -25.55
CA GLN A 153 -1.50 -22.55 -25.06
C GLN A 153 -1.61 -22.57 -23.53
N ILE A 154 -0.57 -22.12 -22.82
CA ILE A 154 -0.54 -22.08 -21.36
C ILE A 154 -1.00 -20.72 -20.80
N PHE A 155 -1.01 -19.65 -21.60
CA PHE A 155 -1.41 -18.31 -21.19
C PHE A 155 -2.84 -17.97 -21.65
N ALA A 156 -3.80 -18.83 -21.32
CA ALA A 156 -5.20 -18.55 -21.64
C ALA A 156 -5.67 -17.22 -20.99
N PRO A 157 -6.51 -16.42 -21.68
CA PRO A 157 -7.08 -15.21 -21.09
C PRO A 157 -7.82 -15.51 -19.79
N HIS A 158 -7.70 -14.61 -18.82
CA HIS A 158 -8.20 -14.73 -17.45
C HIS A 158 -7.56 -15.83 -16.59
N GLU A 159 -6.57 -16.56 -17.09
CA GLU A 159 -5.81 -17.51 -16.28
C GLU A 159 -4.94 -16.76 -15.25
N PHE A 160 -4.81 -17.34 -14.05
CA PHE A 160 -3.92 -16.81 -13.01
C PHE A 160 -2.48 -17.24 -13.28
N VAL A 161 -1.58 -16.28 -13.32
CA VAL A 161 -0.15 -16.49 -13.56
C VAL A 161 0.67 -15.99 -12.38
N ILE A 162 1.68 -16.77 -11.99
CA ILE A 162 2.68 -16.36 -11.02
C ILE A 162 3.75 -15.57 -11.76
N THR A 163 4.14 -14.43 -11.18
CA THR A 163 5.31 -13.67 -11.61
C THR A 163 6.02 -13.07 -10.40
N LYS A 164 7.10 -12.33 -10.64
CA LYS A 164 7.86 -11.63 -9.61
C LYS A 164 7.92 -10.15 -9.92
N PHE A 165 7.51 -9.35 -8.95
CA PHE A 165 7.72 -7.92 -8.95
C PHE A 165 8.83 -7.58 -7.96
N TYR A 166 9.92 -6.96 -8.44
CA TYR A 166 11.10 -6.66 -7.63
C TYR A 166 11.58 -7.85 -6.78
N GLY A 167 11.50 -9.07 -7.33
CA GLY A 167 11.89 -10.31 -6.64
C GLY A 167 10.80 -10.95 -5.77
N VAL A 168 9.70 -10.25 -5.47
CA VAL A 168 8.57 -10.77 -4.67
C VAL A 168 7.54 -11.45 -5.56
N GLU A 169 7.18 -12.68 -5.21
CA GLU A 169 6.15 -13.44 -5.92
C GLU A 169 4.78 -12.78 -5.79
N ALA A 170 4.10 -12.64 -6.92
CA ALA A 170 2.75 -12.13 -7.05
C ALA A 170 1.97 -12.95 -8.07
N VAL A 171 0.65 -12.92 -7.96
CA VAL A 171 -0.25 -13.52 -8.94
C VAL A 171 -0.91 -12.39 -9.73
N CYS A 172 -0.95 -12.53 -11.04
CA CYS A 172 -1.66 -11.63 -11.93
C CYS A 172 -2.67 -12.44 -12.75
N ARG A 173 -3.62 -11.75 -13.37
CA ARG A 173 -4.55 -12.34 -14.34
C ARG A 173 -4.08 -12.02 -15.75
N VAL A 174 -4.04 -13.01 -16.64
CA VAL A 174 -3.70 -12.77 -18.05
C VAL A 174 -4.80 -11.94 -18.70
N ALA A 175 -4.43 -10.78 -19.25
CA ALA A 175 -5.32 -9.96 -20.05
C ALA A 175 -5.16 -10.36 -21.53
N LYS A 176 -3.96 -10.19 -22.10
CA LYS A 176 -3.70 -10.57 -23.49
C LYS A 176 -2.27 -11.02 -23.67
N TYR A 177 -1.99 -11.65 -24.81
CA TYR A 177 -0.64 -12.01 -25.19
C TYR A 177 -0.46 -11.84 -26.70
N GLU A 178 0.75 -11.48 -27.12
CA GLU A 178 1.06 -11.20 -28.52
C GLU A 178 2.45 -11.72 -28.88
N LEU A 179 2.57 -12.34 -30.06
CA LEU A 179 3.85 -12.78 -30.60
C LEU A 179 4.42 -11.67 -31.47
N VAL A 180 5.49 -11.05 -30.99
CA VAL A 180 6.17 -9.99 -31.70
C VAL A 180 7.31 -10.59 -32.53
N LYS A 181 7.16 -10.54 -33.86
CA LYS A 181 8.17 -10.99 -34.83
C LYS A 181 8.93 -9.78 -35.37
N GLN A 182 10.20 -9.64 -35.04
CA GLN A 182 11.02 -8.48 -35.45
C GLN A 182 12.39 -8.88 -36.01
N PRO A 183 12.49 -9.43 -37.24
CA PRO A 183 13.79 -9.68 -37.85
C PRO A 183 14.58 -8.35 -38.04
N PRO A 184 15.89 -8.28 -37.70
CA PRO A 184 16.81 -9.39 -37.38
C PRO A 184 16.88 -9.79 -35.88
N LYS A 185 16.10 -9.18 -35.00
CA LYS A 185 16.05 -9.55 -33.57
C LYS A 185 15.26 -10.85 -33.37
N PRO A 186 15.56 -11.62 -32.31
CA PRO A 186 14.76 -12.80 -31.96
C PRO A 186 13.32 -12.40 -31.69
N SER A 187 12.39 -13.30 -32.02
CA SER A 187 10.97 -13.08 -31.69
C SER A 187 10.77 -13.14 -30.18
N TYR A 188 9.68 -12.59 -29.68
CA TYR A 188 9.35 -12.69 -28.26
C TYR A 188 7.84 -12.63 -28.04
N TRP A 189 7.38 -13.25 -26.96
CA TRP A 189 6.00 -13.11 -26.51
C TRP A 189 5.90 -11.96 -25.51
N GLU A 190 4.95 -11.06 -25.75
CA GLU A 190 4.49 -10.09 -24.76
C GLU A 190 3.30 -10.68 -24.03
N ILE A 191 3.41 -10.86 -22.71
CA ILE A 191 2.31 -11.32 -21.85
C ILE A 191 1.83 -10.12 -21.05
N HIS A 192 0.68 -9.57 -21.42
CA HIS A 192 0.02 -8.51 -20.70
C HIS A 192 -0.86 -9.10 -19.61
N MET A 193 -0.66 -8.61 -18.40
CA MET A 193 -1.37 -9.07 -17.23
C MET A 193 -1.98 -7.89 -16.50
N GLU A 194 -2.99 -8.18 -15.70
CA GLU A 194 -3.62 -7.23 -14.81
C GLU A 194 -3.58 -7.72 -13.36
N TYR A 195 -3.53 -6.75 -12.45
CA TYR A 195 -3.48 -6.96 -11.01
C TYR A 195 -4.21 -5.81 -10.32
N ILE A 196 -4.59 -5.98 -9.06
CA ILE A 196 -5.30 -4.94 -8.30
C ILE A 196 -4.30 -4.01 -7.62
N ASP A 197 -4.48 -2.71 -7.81
CA ASP A 197 -3.76 -1.65 -7.10
C ASP A 197 -4.75 -0.70 -6.39
N TRP A 198 -4.20 0.14 -5.52
CA TRP A 198 -4.90 1.20 -4.80
C TRP A 198 -4.27 2.56 -5.15
N ASN A 199 -5.08 3.47 -5.70
CA ASN A 199 -4.63 4.81 -6.09
C ASN A 199 -4.94 5.89 -5.05
N GLY A 200 -5.41 5.52 -3.85
CA GLY A 200 -5.82 6.47 -2.81
C GLY A 200 -7.24 7.00 -2.96
N ASN A 201 -8.01 6.56 -3.94
CA ASN A 201 -9.43 6.89 -4.04
C ASN A 201 -10.28 5.66 -4.35
N ARG A 202 -9.82 4.79 -5.25
CA ARG A 202 -10.51 3.56 -5.61
C ARG A 202 -9.52 2.43 -5.84
N CYS A 203 -10.00 1.21 -5.67
CA CYS A 203 -9.31 0.04 -6.19
C CYS A 203 -9.69 -0.19 -7.65
N GLY A 204 -8.78 -0.81 -8.39
CA GLY A 204 -9.04 -1.21 -9.76
C GLY A 204 -7.89 -1.99 -10.37
N TYR A 205 -8.09 -2.43 -11.60
CA TYR A 205 -7.11 -3.19 -12.35
C TYR A 205 -6.04 -2.27 -12.95
N ALA A 206 -4.80 -2.49 -12.53
CA ALA A 206 -3.59 -1.97 -13.14
C ALA A 206 -3.03 -2.99 -14.13
N LYS A 207 -2.32 -2.52 -15.16
CA LYS A 207 -1.72 -3.37 -16.20
C LYS A 207 -0.22 -3.46 -16.04
N THR A 208 0.33 -4.62 -16.34
CA THR A 208 1.77 -4.86 -16.44
C THR A 208 2.07 -5.78 -17.62
N MET A 209 3.33 -5.86 -18.04
CA MET A 209 3.73 -6.68 -19.17
C MET A 209 5.07 -7.37 -18.88
N ILE A 210 5.18 -8.62 -19.33
CA ILE A 210 6.41 -9.41 -19.27
C ILE A 210 6.76 -9.92 -20.67
N ILE A 211 8.06 -9.87 -20.97
CA ILE A 211 8.63 -10.37 -22.20
C ILE A 211 9.21 -11.76 -21.97
N ILE A 212 8.80 -12.72 -22.79
CA ILE A 212 9.44 -14.04 -22.88
C ILE A 212 10.20 -14.10 -24.21
N PRO A 213 11.55 -13.98 -24.19
CA PRO A 213 12.35 -14.05 -25.41
C PRO A 213 12.34 -15.46 -26.00
N GLU A 214 12.52 -15.55 -27.31
CA GLU A 214 12.67 -16.82 -28.02
C GLU A 214 13.75 -17.72 -27.40
N PHE A 215 13.42 -18.99 -27.25
CA PHE A 215 14.31 -20.01 -26.74
C PHE A 215 14.21 -21.27 -27.62
N VAL A 216 15.33 -21.97 -27.71
CA VAL A 216 15.44 -23.22 -28.49
C VAL A 216 15.09 -24.40 -27.59
N ALA A 217 14.38 -25.38 -28.17
CA ALA A 217 13.94 -26.60 -27.50
C ALA A 217 12.97 -26.38 -26.33
N TYR A 218 12.79 -27.40 -25.50
CA TYR A 218 11.87 -27.40 -24.39
C TYR A 218 12.44 -26.62 -23.19
N ARG A 219 11.58 -25.85 -22.53
CA ARG A 219 11.88 -25.16 -21.28
C ARG A 219 10.87 -25.53 -20.21
N ARG A 220 11.30 -25.64 -18.96
CA ARG A 220 10.40 -25.85 -17.82
C ARG A 220 9.50 -24.64 -17.66
N VAL A 221 8.19 -24.87 -17.55
CA VAL A 221 7.19 -23.80 -17.38
C VAL A 221 7.50 -22.92 -16.17
N THR A 222 7.87 -23.53 -15.03
CA THR A 222 8.25 -22.81 -13.80
C THR A 222 9.54 -21.99 -13.88
N SER A 223 10.34 -22.15 -14.95
CA SER A 223 11.56 -21.36 -15.19
C SER A 223 11.32 -20.10 -16.03
N LEU A 224 10.08 -19.90 -16.50
CA LEU A 224 9.68 -18.71 -17.22
C LEU A 224 9.50 -17.52 -16.25
N PRO A 225 9.68 -16.27 -16.72
CA PRO A 225 9.49 -15.08 -15.89
C PRO A 225 8.05 -14.92 -15.36
N ALA A 226 7.08 -15.46 -16.10
CA ALA A 226 5.71 -15.66 -15.65
C ALA A 226 5.25 -17.05 -16.11
N TYR A 227 4.40 -17.70 -15.32
CA TYR A 227 3.83 -19.00 -15.69
C TYR A 227 2.50 -19.25 -14.95
N PRO A 228 1.61 -20.12 -15.48
CA PRO A 228 0.30 -20.32 -14.85
C PRO A 228 0.41 -20.98 -13.48
N LEU A 229 -0.45 -20.55 -12.55
CA LEU A 229 -0.51 -21.01 -11.16
C LEU A 229 -0.68 -22.54 -11.07
N SER A 230 -1.36 -23.15 -12.05
CA SER A 230 -1.58 -24.60 -12.15
C SER A 230 -0.29 -25.41 -12.28
N PHE A 231 0.80 -24.84 -12.80
CA PHE A 231 2.11 -25.49 -12.94
C PHE A 231 2.99 -25.35 -11.71
N HIS A 232 2.54 -24.65 -10.67
CA HIS A 232 3.32 -24.50 -9.44
C HIS A 232 3.37 -25.81 -8.65
N ASN A 233 4.47 -26.05 -7.93
CA ASN A 233 4.63 -27.26 -7.10
C ASN A 233 3.57 -27.38 -5.98
N SER A 234 3.00 -26.25 -5.56
CA SER A 234 1.96 -26.18 -4.52
C SER A 234 0.98 -25.05 -4.83
N PRO A 235 0.03 -25.24 -5.78
CA PRO A 235 -0.89 -24.18 -6.20
C PRO A 235 -1.83 -23.71 -5.09
N SER A 236 -2.33 -24.65 -4.28
CA SER A 236 -3.22 -24.35 -3.14
C SER A 236 -2.54 -23.50 -2.06
N LYS A 237 -1.26 -23.79 -1.77
CA LYS A 237 -0.46 -23.03 -0.80
C LYS A 237 -0.23 -21.59 -1.26
N ILE A 238 0.19 -21.40 -2.52
CA ILE A 238 0.38 -20.05 -3.08
C ILE A 238 -0.95 -19.31 -3.12
N ARG A 239 -2.03 -19.94 -3.60
CA ARG A 239 -3.35 -19.30 -3.64
C ARG A 239 -3.76 -18.79 -2.26
N LYS A 240 -3.61 -19.61 -1.22
CA LYS A 240 -3.92 -19.22 0.17
C LYS A 240 -3.04 -18.05 0.63
N GLN A 241 -1.72 -18.16 0.45
CA GLN A 241 -0.76 -17.12 0.87
C GLN A 241 -1.03 -15.76 0.20
N MET A 242 -1.26 -15.77 -1.12
CA MET A 242 -1.51 -14.55 -1.89
C MET A 242 -2.88 -13.96 -1.54
N THR A 243 -3.89 -14.79 -1.29
CA THR A 243 -5.21 -14.32 -0.84
C THR A 243 -5.11 -13.69 0.56
N GLU A 244 -4.39 -14.31 1.50
CA GLU A 244 -4.14 -13.74 2.85
C GLU A 244 -3.41 -12.39 2.77
N ARG A 245 -2.39 -12.28 1.91
CA ARG A 245 -1.74 -10.99 1.62
C ARG A 245 -2.72 -9.98 1.03
N GLY A 246 -3.55 -10.40 0.08
CA GLY A 246 -4.58 -9.55 -0.53
C GLY A 246 -5.63 -9.05 0.47
N ARG A 247 -6.01 -9.87 1.45
CA ARG A 247 -6.88 -9.45 2.58
C ARG A 247 -6.18 -8.43 3.48
N LYS A 248 -4.88 -8.60 3.72
CA LYS A 248 -4.09 -7.60 4.44
C LYS A 248 -3.94 -6.29 3.65
N PHE A 249 -3.74 -6.37 2.33
CA PHE A 249 -3.75 -5.22 1.43
C PHE A 249 -5.08 -4.48 1.51
N GLU A 250 -6.20 -5.22 1.42
CA GLU A 250 -7.56 -4.69 1.51
C GLU A 250 -7.80 -3.94 2.82
N ALA A 251 -7.38 -4.53 3.95
CA ALA A 251 -7.52 -3.95 5.29
C ALA A 251 -6.65 -2.70 5.50
N LEU A 252 -5.56 -2.57 4.74
CA LEU A 252 -4.62 -1.44 4.80
C LEU A 252 -4.90 -0.37 3.73
N ARG A 253 -6.05 -0.42 3.04
CA ARG A 253 -6.53 0.69 2.19
C ARG A 253 -7.02 1.86 3.05
N GLY A 254 -6.95 3.06 2.49
CA GLY A 254 -7.07 4.30 3.26
C GLY A 254 -5.73 4.68 3.89
N TRP A 255 -5.76 5.34 5.06
CA TRP A 255 -4.55 5.67 5.80
C TRP A 255 -4.40 4.82 7.07
N HIS A 256 -3.18 4.32 7.31
CA HIS A 256 -2.89 3.44 8.46
C HIS A 256 -1.54 3.75 9.07
N PHE A 257 -1.48 3.81 10.39
CA PHE A 257 -0.23 3.92 11.13
C PHE A 257 0.32 2.53 11.49
N GLN A 258 1.48 2.18 10.95
CA GLN A 258 2.05 0.83 11.03
C GLN A 258 3.53 0.85 11.42
N THR A 259 4.04 -0.30 11.83
CA THR A 259 5.48 -0.56 11.98
C THR A 259 5.94 -1.39 10.80
N CYS A 260 7.07 -1.02 10.20
CA CYS A 260 7.71 -1.76 9.12
C CYS A 260 9.13 -2.17 9.50
N SER A 261 9.48 -3.41 9.20
CA SER A 261 10.84 -3.94 9.30
C SER A 261 11.17 -4.74 8.05
N GLY A 262 12.28 -4.42 7.39
CA GLY A 262 12.71 -5.06 6.16
C GLY A 262 13.24 -4.02 5.18
N SER A 263 12.65 -4.01 3.98
CA SER A 263 13.03 -3.08 2.90
C SER A 263 11.83 -2.30 2.39
N LYS A 264 12.10 -1.14 1.80
CA LYS A 264 11.15 -0.29 1.09
C LYS A 264 11.74 0.09 -0.27
N ILE A 265 10.87 0.34 -1.26
CA ILE A 265 11.29 0.79 -2.59
C ILE A 265 10.95 2.27 -2.71
N LEU A 266 11.94 3.13 -2.96
CA LEU A 266 11.70 4.57 -3.07
C LEU A 266 10.82 4.91 -4.28
N LEU A 267 9.88 5.82 -4.06
CA LEU A 267 9.02 6.36 -5.11
C LEU A 267 9.66 7.60 -5.77
N PRO A 268 9.35 7.89 -7.05
CA PRO A 268 9.78 9.12 -7.71
C PRO A 268 9.40 10.38 -6.90
N PRO A 269 10.21 11.47 -6.94
CA PRO A 269 11.32 11.74 -7.87
C PRO A 269 12.67 11.05 -7.55
N GLY A 270 12.73 10.19 -6.52
CA GLY A 270 13.93 9.39 -6.25
C GLY A 270 14.18 8.30 -7.31
N SER A 271 15.34 7.65 -7.24
CA SER A 271 15.58 6.38 -7.95
C SER A 271 14.71 5.28 -7.35
N SER A 272 14.22 4.34 -8.17
CA SER A 272 13.62 3.08 -7.71
C SER A 272 14.68 2.17 -7.09
N GLU A 273 15.22 2.61 -5.95
CA GLU A 273 16.23 1.97 -5.14
C GLU A 273 15.55 1.30 -3.93
N GLU A 274 15.95 0.07 -3.64
CA GLU A 274 15.56 -0.61 -2.42
C GLU A 274 16.43 -0.14 -1.26
N ARG A 275 15.80 0.30 -0.17
CA ARG A 275 16.47 0.75 1.06
C ARG A 275 15.95 -0.01 2.27
N PRO A 276 16.79 -0.26 3.29
CA PRO A 276 16.31 -0.85 4.52
C PRO A 276 15.38 0.11 5.26
N VAL A 277 14.34 -0.44 5.88
CA VAL A 277 13.43 0.29 6.77
C VAL A 277 13.28 -0.46 8.08
N SER A 278 13.31 0.31 9.17
CA SER A 278 13.00 -0.18 10.51
C SER A 278 12.43 0.98 11.31
N GLY A 279 11.12 0.92 11.57
CA GLY A 279 10.44 1.95 12.34
C GLY A 279 8.98 2.14 11.99
N ARG A 280 8.45 3.29 12.38
CA ARG A 280 7.06 3.70 12.21
C ARG A 280 6.86 4.31 10.82
N VAL A 281 5.84 3.85 10.11
CA VAL A 281 5.48 4.28 8.77
C VAL A 281 3.99 4.60 8.70
N ILE A 282 3.60 5.46 7.78
CA ILE A 282 2.19 5.74 7.50
C ILE A 282 1.89 5.24 6.09
N ILE A 283 0.98 4.29 5.97
CA ILE A 283 0.47 3.84 4.68
C ILE A 283 -0.62 4.80 4.26
N ASP A 284 -0.45 5.50 3.15
CA ASP A 284 -1.45 6.44 2.63
C ASP A 284 -1.15 6.78 1.16
N ALA A 285 -1.82 6.09 0.25
CA ALA A 285 -1.70 6.38 -1.18
C ALA A 285 -2.35 7.73 -1.55
N HIS A 286 -3.42 8.15 -0.86
CA HIS A 286 -4.09 9.41 -1.14
C HIS A 286 -3.15 10.59 -0.88
N ALA A 287 -2.54 10.62 0.30
CA ALA A 287 -1.57 11.65 0.68
C ALA A 287 -0.34 11.64 -0.24
N TYR A 288 0.11 10.47 -0.71
CA TYR A 288 1.22 10.38 -1.67
C TYR A 288 0.92 11.15 -2.97
N TYR A 289 -0.22 10.88 -3.61
CA TYR A 289 -0.55 11.56 -4.87
C TYR A 289 -0.86 13.04 -4.68
N MET A 290 -1.57 13.39 -3.61
CA MET A 290 -1.95 14.77 -3.31
C MET A 290 -0.73 15.66 -3.03
N THR A 291 0.23 15.19 -2.23
CA THR A 291 1.36 16.02 -1.80
C THR A 291 2.50 16.13 -2.80
N ASN A 292 2.60 15.17 -3.75
CA ASN A 292 3.63 15.21 -4.79
C ASN A 292 3.11 15.77 -6.13
N ASP A 293 1.85 16.22 -6.19
CA ASP A 293 1.20 16.68 -7.43
C ASP A 293 1.30 15.65 -8.57
N ILE A 294 1.17 14.37 -8.22
CA ILE A 294 1.25 13.26 -9.16
C ILE A 294 -0.16 12.89 -9.59
N VAL A 295 -0.41 12.86 -10.90
CA VAL A 295 -1.67 12.39 -11.46
C VAL A 295 -1.90 10.94 -11.03
N LYS A 296 -3.02 10.69 -10.34
CA LYS A 296 -3.42 9.37 -9.88
C LYS A 296 -3.55 8.43 -11.08
N PRO A 297 -3.03 7.18 -11.00
CA PRO A 297 -3.19 6.23 -12.08
C PRO A 297 -4.67 5.93 -12.30
N ASP A 298 -5.08 5.89 -13.57
CA ASP A 298 -6.42 5.52 -13.97
C ASP A 298 -6.55 3.99 -13.94
N LEU A 299 -7.12 3.49 -12.85
CA LEU A 299 -7.33 2.06 -12.63
C LEU A 299 -8.66 1.64 -13.26
N ALA A 300 -8.66 0.57 -14.05
CA ALA A 300 -9.90 0.05 -14.63
C ALA A 300 -10.85 -0.44 -13.49
N PRO A 301 -12.16 -0.16 -13.57
CA PRO A 301 -13.10 -0.45 -12.50
C PRO A 301 -13.22 -1.96 -12.20
N LEU A 302 -13.54 -2.29 -10.94
CA LEU A 302 -13.69 -3.68 -10.48
C LEU A 302 -15.01 -4.33 -10.88
N VAL A 303 -16.01 -3.52 -11.26
CA VAL A 303 -17.33 -3.98 -11.67
C VAL A 303 -17.47 -3.78 -13.18
N ASP A 304 -17.86 -4.83 -13.90
CA ASP A 304 -18.26 -4.71 -15.31
C ASP A 304 -19.39 -3.67 -15.41
N ALA A 305 -19.23 -2.69 -16.30
CA ALA A 305 -20.15 -1.55 -16.47
C ALA A 305 -21.63 -1.98 -16.64
N ASP A 306 -21.89 -3.22 -17.05
CA ASP A 306 -23.22 -3.79 -17.26
C ASP A 306 -24.04 -4.00 -15.98
N GLN A 307 -23.42 -4.19 -14.80
CA GLN A 307 -24.16 -4.36 -13.55
C GLN A 307 -24.67 -3.03 -12.95
N VAL A 308 -24.03 -1.90 -13.28
CA VAL A 308 -24.43 -0.57 -12.80
C VAL A 308 -25.72 -0.11 -13.50
N GLY A 309 -25.96 -0.56 -14.72
CA GLY A 309 -27.18 -0.26 -15.49
C GLY A 309 -28.46 -0.89 -14.92
N GLN A 310 -28.35 -1.99 -14.16
CA GLN A 310 -29.50 -2.64 -13.53
C GLN A 310 -29.81 -2.08 -12.13
N LYS A 311 -28.79 -1.72 -11.33
CA LYS A 311 -28.99 -1.05 -10.03
C LYS A 311 -29.59 0.36 -10.17
N LYS A 312 -29.17 1.16 -11.15
CA LYS A 312 -29.76 2.49 -11.38
C LYS A 312 -31.23 2.42 -11.82
N LYS A 313 -31.65 1.36 -12.53
CA LYS A 313 -33.05 1.17 -12.95
C LYS A 313 -33.99 0.69 -11.84
N SER A 314 -33.48 0.09 -10.76
CA SER A 314 -34.33 -0.27 -9.60
C SER A 314 -34.59 0.92 -8.68
N ASP A 315 -33.65 1.87 -8.58
CA ASP A 315 -33.78 3.04 -7.72
C ASP A 315 -34.54 4.21 -8.40
N GLU A 316 -34.52 4.32 -9.73
CA GLU A 316 -35.32 5.31 -10.49
C GLU A 316 -36.83 5.00 -10.57
N LYS A 317 -37.28 3.83 -10.09
CA LYS A 317 -38.72 3.46 -10.11
C LYS A 317 -39.48 3.78 -8.81
N LYS A 318 -38.86 4.43 -7.82
CA LYS A 318 -39.54 4.81 -6.56
C LYS A 318 -39.75 6.31 -6.35
N SER A 319 -39.51 7.16 -7.35
CA SER A 319 -39.69 8.62 -7.21
C SER A 319 -40.33 9.30 -8.42
N LYS A 320 -41.56 8.91 -8.77
CA LYS A 320 -42.55 9.73 -9.52
C LYS A 320 -43.94 9.20 -9.12
N ALA A 321 -44.96 9.96 -8.74
CA ALA A 321 -45.15 11.38 -8.50
C ALA A 321 -46.47 11.47 -7.68
N HIS A 322 -46.59 12.45 -6.79
CA HIS A 322 -47.89 13.05 -6.50
C HIS A 322 -47.72 14.55 -6.74
N GLU A 323 -48.16 15.01 -7.91
CA GLU A 323 -48.36 16.42 -8.20
C GLU A 323 -49.35 17.00 -7.19
N CYS A 324 -48.96 18.09 -6.51
CA CYS A 324 -49.92 19.08 -6.09
C CYS A 324 -49.50 20.43 -6.68
N ASP A 325 -50.36 20.84 -7.60
CA ASP A 325 -50.58 22.18 -8.12
C ASP A 325 -51.11 23.09 -6.98
N TRP A 326 -51.11 24.40 -7.23
CA TRP A 326 -51.68 25.51 -6.44
C TRP A 326 -50.72 26.28 -5.50
N GLY A 327 -50.56 27.55 -5.87
CA GLY A 327 -49.74 28.56 -5.21
C GLY A 327 -50.33 29.11 -3.91
N CYS A 328 -49.44 29.68 -3.11
CA CYS A 328 -49.75 30.42 -1.90
C CYS A 328 -50.30 31.80 -2.23
N ASP A 329 -51.43 32.14 -1.62
CA ASP A 329 -51.79 33.48 -1.14
C ASP A 329 -52.80 33.29 0.00
N GLY A 330 -52.57 33.89 1.18
CA GLY A 330 -53.61 34.05 2.20
C GLY A 330 -53.19 33.75 3.64
N GLU A 331 -53.41 34.76 4.49
CA GLU A 331 -53.10 34.93 5.92
C GLU A 331 -53.81 33.96 6.89
N CYS A 332 -53.48 34.13 8.19
CA CYS A 332 -54.17 33.76 9.46
C CYS A 332 -54.23 32.26 9.82
N GLU A 333 -54.18 31.80 11.08
CA GLU A 333 -54.10 32.36 12.43
C GLU A 333 -53.74 31.19 13.38
N ASP A 334 -53.48 31.50 14.64
CA ASP A 334 -53.10 30.62 15.75
C ASP A 334 -54.02 29.39 15.96
N ASP A 335 -53.46 28.29 16.51
CA ASP A 335 -53.96 27.68 17.76
C ASP A 335 -53.13 26.47 18.19
N ASP A 336 -52.96 26.39 19.51
CA ASP A 336 -52.37 25.33 20.33
C ASP A 336 -52.99 23.94 20.11
N ASP A 337 -52.21 22.88 20.27
CA ASP A 337 -52.52 21.86 21.30
C ASP A 337 -51.42 20.80 21.44
N SER A 338 -51.09 20.57 22.71
CA SER A 338 -50.26 19.51 23.28
C SER A 338 -50.81 18.11 23.03
N ASP A 339 -49.93 17.11 22.88
CA ASP A 339 -50.05 15.93 23.76
C ASP A 339 -48.77 15.08 23.85
N ASP A 340 -48.37 14.87 25.09
CA ASP A 340 -47.38 13.91 25.58
C ASP A 340 -47.90 12.48 25.40
N SER A 341 -47.05 11.54 25.00
CA SER A 341 -47.07 10.23 25.66
C SER A 341 -45.75 9.49 25.52
N ASP A 342 -45.35 8.98 26.68
CA ASP A 342 -44.05 8.51 27.08
C ASP A 342 -44.05 6.96 27.16
N THR A 343 -42.86 6.37 27.10
CA THR A 343 -42.47 5.05 27.65
C THR A 343 -42.66 3.74 26.80
N PRO A 344 -41.98 2.61 27.13
CA PRO A 344 -40.72 2.21 26.50
C PRO A 344 -40.70 0.72 26.08
N LYS A 345 -39.71 0.25 25.32
CA LYS A 345 -39.42 -1.19 25.23
C LYS A 345 -37.93 -1.48 25.29
N GLU A 346 -37.51 -1.96 26.47
CA GLU A 346 -36.26 -2.66 26.72
C GLU A 346 -36.26 -4.03 26.01
N THR A 347 -35.14 -4.39 25.41
CA THR A 347 -34.69 -5.79 25.34
C THR A 347 -33.15 -5.86 25.37
N ASN A 348 -32.65 -6.12 26.59
CA ASN A 348 -31.49 -6.91 26.99
C ASN A 348 -30.41 -7.27 25.94
N THR A 349 -29.21 -6.69 26.11
CA THR A 349 -27.92 -7.26 25.71
C THR A 349 -27.02 -7.39 26.95
N PRO A 350 -26.25 -8.48 27.10
CA PRO A 350 -25.45 -8.73 28.30
C PRO A 350 -24.20 -7.85 28.35
N MET A 351 -23.88 -7.49 29.58
CA MET A 351 -22.80 -6.63 30.07
C MET A 351 -21.42 -7.32 30.03
N GLU A 352 -20.36 -6.49 30.12
CA GLU A 352 -18.91 -6.75 30.26
C GLU A 352 -18.09 -6.73 28.94
N GLY A 353 -17.09 -5.87 28.73
CA GLY A 353 -16.51 -4.84 29.60
C GLY A 353 -15.45 -4.00 28.85
N ASN A 354 -15.33 -2.74 29.28
CA ASN A 354 -14.22 -1.78 29.06
C ASN A 354 -13.54 -1.75 27.68
N ALA A 355 -14.25 -1.18 26.70
CA ALA A 355 -13.67 -0.70 25.46
C ALA A 355 -13.99 0.80 25.27
N GLU A 356 -13.44 1.65 26.16
CA GLU A 356 -13.49 3.10 25.97
C GLU A 356 -12.11 3.73 26.20
N MET A 357 -11.84 4.78 25.43
CA MET A 357 -10.58 5.51 25.24
C MET A 357 -9.61 4.94 24.17
N THR A 358 -10.12 4.73 22.96
CA THR A 358 -9.36 5.12 21.77
C THR A 358 -9.89 6.46 21.30
N VAL A 359 -9.01 7.45 21.17
CA VAL A 359 -9.31 8.72 20.51
C VAL A 359 -9.77 8.36 19.09
N LYS A 360 -11.08 8.32 18.85
CA LYS A 360 -11.63 8.11 17.52
C LYS A 360 -11.13 9.26 16.66
N ALA A 361 -10.38 8.92 15.61
CA ALA A 361 -10.10 9.87 14.55
C ALA A 361 -11.44 10.41 14.04
N PRO A 362 -11.63 11.74 13.94
CA PRO A 362 -12.84 12.27 13.34
C PRO A 362 -12.85 11.81 11.88
N ASN A 363 -13.91 11.12 11.48
CA ASN A 363 -14.20 10.69 10.10
C ASN A 363 -14.49 11.87 9.15
N ASP A 364 -14.01 13.07 9.47
CA ASP A 364 -14.24 14.30 8.71
C ASP A 364 -12.90 14.98 8.43
N THR A 365 -12.04 14.28 7.68
CA THR A 365 -10.94 14.93 6.98
C THR A 365 -11.55 15.60 5.76
N ALA A 366 -11.83 16.90 5.86
CA ALA A 366 -12.45 17.73 4.81
C ALA A 366 -11.94 17.34 3.40
N GLY A 367 -12.82 16.77 2.57
CA GLY A 367 -12.57 16.47 1.16
C GLY A 367 -11.99 15.09 0.81
N ARG A 368 -11.76 14.18 1.77
CA ARG A 368 -11.27 12.82 1.49
C ARG A 368 -12.41 11.87 1.10
N SER A 369 -12.53 11.56 -0.20
CA SER A 369 -13.49 10.56 -0.72
C SER A 369 -12.76 9.30 -1.19
N GLU A 370 -12.81 8.25 -0.39
CA GLU A 370 -12.21 6.94 -0.65
C GLU A 370 -13.27 5.85 -0.74
N ASP A 371 -13.22 5.07 -1.81
CA ASP A 371 -14.01 3.87 -2.02
C ASP A 371 -13.30 2.66 -1.41
N LEU A 372 -13.88 2.14 -0.33
CA LEU A 372 -13.38 1.01 0.42
C LEU A 372 -14.23 -0.25 0.22
N GLU A 373 -14.91 -0.39 -0.93
CA GLU A 373 -15.66 -1.59 -1.29
C GLU A 373 -14.82 -2.87 -1.10
N SER A 374 -15.46 -3.92 -0.57
CA SER A 374 -14.81 -5.20 -0.29
C SER A 374 -14.42 -5.95 -1.56
N LEU A 375 -13.23 -6.54 -1.57
CA LEU A 375 -12.70 -7.34 -2.65
C LEU A 375 -13.17 -8.80 -2.54
N THR A 376 -13.38 -9.46 -3.67
CA THR A 376 -13.60 -10.92 -3.71
C THR A 376 -12.30 -11.68 -3.47
N ASP A 377 -12.37 -13.00 -3.20
CA ASP A 377 -11.16 -13.82 -3.00
C ASP A 377 -10.23 -13.82 -4.23
N ASP A 378 -10.80 -13.91 -5.43
CA ASP A 378 -10.03 -13.87 -6.67
C ASP A 378 -9.40 -12.49 -6.92
N MET A 379 -10.05 -11.41 -6.45
CA MET A 379 -9.48 -10.06 -6.45
C MET A 379 -8.32 -9.95 -5.46
N CYS A 380 -8.48 -10.45 -4.23
CA CYS A 380 -7.40 -10.51 -3.26
C CYS A 380 -6.21 -11.34 -3.75
N LEU A 381 -6.46 -12.43 -4.47
CA LEU A 381 -5.42 -13.27 -5.05
C LEU A 381 -4.48 -12.47 -5.98
N VAL A 382 -5.03 -11.51 -6.74
CA VAL A 382 -4.27 -10.68 -7.69
C VAL A 382 -3.92 -9.29 -7.15
N ALA A 383 -4.02 -9.07 -5.83
CA ALA A 383 -3.65 -7.81 -5.22
C ALA A 383 -2.13 -7.59 -5.26
N THR A 384 -1.73 -6.34 -5.48
CA THR A 384 -0.32 -5.92 -5.45
C THR A 384 0.33 -6.26 -4.10
N PRO A 385 1.63 -6.66 -4.07
CA PRO A 385 2.30 -7.01 -2.82
C PRO A 385 2.84 -5.78 -2.05
N TRP A 386 2.64 -4.56 -2.55
CA TRP A 386 3.08 -3.32 -1.88
C TRP A 386 1.98 -2.29 -1.70
N LEU A 387 2.17 -1.43 -0.70
CA LEU A 387 1.37 -0.24 -0.47
C LEU A 387 2.24 1.00 -0.43
N LYS A 388 1.69 2.13 -0.91
CA LYS A 388 2.38 3.42 -0.92
C LYS A 388 2.26 4.05 0.46
N GLY A 389 3.35 4.59 0.98
CA GLY A 389 3.37 5.21 2.30
C GLY A 389 4.57 6.10 2.52
N PHE A 390 4.65 6.64 3.74
CA PHE A 390 5.66 7.58 4.19
C PHE A 390 6.46 7.00 5.35
N ASP A 391 7.79 7.03 5.23
CA ASP A 391 8.70 6.70 6.32
C ASP A 391 8.87 7.91 7.24
N LEU A 392 8.36 7.84 8.47
CA LEU A 392 8.42 8.96 9.42
C LEU A 392 9.84 9.29 9.89
N LYS A 393 10.78 8.34 9.78
CA LYS A 393 12.16 8.53 10.21
C LYS A 393 13.00 9.22 9.14
N THR A 394 12.91 8.77 7.88
CA THR A 394 13.70 9.34 6.78
C THR A 394 12.97 10.42 5.99
N LYS A 395 11.66 10.59 6.22
CA LYS A 395 10.78 11.54 5.52
C LYS A 395 10.64 11.27 4.01
N GLU A 396 10.80 10.01 3.62
CA GLU A 396 10.73 9.57 2.23
C GLU A 396 9.40 8.87 1.92
N TRP A 397 8.85 9.15 0.75
CA TRP A 397 7.75 8.36 0.17
C TRP A 397 8.30 7.07 -0.46
N ALA A 398 7.68 5.94 -0.16
CA ALA A 398 8.12 4.63 -0.63
C ALA A 398 6.96 3.64 -0.79
N GLN A 399 7.24 2.55 -1.49
CA GLN A 399 6.42 1.34 -1.48
C GLN A 399 6.92 0.39 -0.39
N PHE A 400 6.00 -0.05 0.47
CA PHE A 400 6.25 -0.99 1.54
C PHE A 400 5.63 -2.33 1.21
N TYR A 401 6.35 -3.42 1.44
CA TYR A 401 5.80 -4.76 1.31
C TYR A 401 4.66 -4.97 2.32
N VAL A 402 3.50 -5.42 1.82
CA VAL A 402 2.32 -5.69 2.65
C VAL A 402 2.66 -6.69 3.75
N ASP A 403 3.46 -7.72 3.44
CA ASP A 403 3.88 -8.75 4.40
C ASP A 403 4.74 -8.17 5.55
N SER A 404 5.52 -7.12 5.30
CA SER A 404 6.43 -6.48 6.28
C SER A 404 5.75 -5.47 7.22
N LEU A 405 4.46 -5.18 7.02
CA LEU A 405 3.71 -4.21 7.84
C LEU A 405 3.07 -4.89 9.05
N THR A 406 3.20 -4.31 10.22
CA THR A 406 2.61 -4.84 11.47
C THR A 406 2.00 -3.72 12.29
N PRO A 407 0.91 -3.99 13.04
CA PRO A 407 0.31 -3.00 13.92
C PRO A 407 1.34 -2.38 14.87
N VAL A 408 1.19 -1.09 15.15
CA VAL A 408 2.09 -0.39 16.08
C VAL A 408 1.95 -0.98 17.48
N VAL A 409 3.09 -1.39 18.05
CA VAL A 409 3.19 -1.75 19.47
C VAL A 409 3.47 -0.48 20.25
N TRP A 410 2.45 0.05 20.90
CA TRP A 410 2.52 1.27 21.71
C TRP A 410 3.25 1.02 23.02
N ASN A 411 4.01 2.03 23.47
CA ASN A 411 4.71 1.97 24.74
C ASN A 411 3.96 2.75 25.82
N ASP A 412 2.95 2.11 26.43
CA ASP A 412 2.13 2.73 27.49
C ASP A 412 2.98 3.14 28.72
N ALA A 413 4.12 2.47 28.95
CA ALA A 413 5.02 2.78 30.05
C ALA A 413 5.88 4.04 29.79
N ALA A 414 6.00 4.52 28.55
CA ALA A 414 6.81 5.69 28.22
C ALA A 414 6.36 6.93 29.00
N PHE A 415 5.05 7.17 29.03
CA PHE A 415 4.49 8.29 29.80
C PHE A 415 4.73 8.11 31.30
N ASN A 416 4.60 6.90 31.85
CA ASN A 416 4.81 6.65 33.28
C ASN A 416 6.27 6.87 33.69
N HIS A 417 7.22 6.45 32.86
CA HIS A 417 8.66 6.62 33.11
C HIS A 417 9.19 8.04 32.89
N LEU A 418 8.40 8.93 32.27
CA LEU A 418 8.74 10.35 32.18
C LEU A 418 8.74 10.96 33.58
N VAL A 419 9.94 11.37 34.02
CA VAL A 419 10.16 12.04 35.31
C VAL A 419 10.31 13.54 35.05
N LEU A 420 9.24 14.28 35.31
CA LEU A 420 9.26 15.74 35.38
C LEU A 420 8.94 16.16 36.82
N PRO A 421 9.63 17.17 37.38
CA PRO A 421 9.20 17.76 38.64
C PRO A 421 7.83 18.42 38.44
N GLY A 422 7.01 18.47 39.50
CA GLY A 422 5.75 19.24 39.52
C GLY A 422 4.57 18.65 38.75
N MET A 423 3.73 19.53 38.21
CA MET A 423 2.49 19.22 37.46
C MET A 423 2.66 19.31 35.95
N GLU A 424 3.85 19.68 35.46
CA GLU A 424 4.17 19.93 34.06
C GLU A 424 3.83 18.73 33.15
N LYS A 425 4.04 17.51 33.66
CA LYS A 425 3.66 16.26 33.00
C LYS A 425 2.15 16.10 32.82
N GLN A 426 1.36 16.49 33.83
CA GLN A 426 -0.10 16.40 33.78
C GLN A 426 -0.67 17.49 32.88
N LEU A 427 -0.16 18.72 32.99
CA LEU A 427 -0.56 19.84 32.14
C LEU A 427 -0.34 19.54 30.65
N ALA A 428 0.83 19.00 30.28
CA ALA A 428 1.11 18.62 28.90
C ALA A 428 0.12 17.58 28.36
N TRP A 429 -0.32 16.64 29.21
CA TRP A 429 -1.30 15.62 28.84
C TRP A 429 -2.72 16.20 28.75
N GLU A 430 -3.15 16.98 29.75
CA GLU A 430 -4.49 17.57 29.81
C GLU A 430 -4.76 18.49 28.62
N PHE A 431 -3.78 19.28 28.20
CA PHE A 431 -3.89 20.12 26.99
C PHE A 431 -4.11 19.28 25.73
N VAL A 432 -3.43 18.14 25.61
CA VAL A 432 -3.55 17.25 24.45
C VAL A 432 -4.85 16.46 24.47
N GLU A 433 -5.26 15.95 25.63
CA GLU A 433 -6.49 15.18 25.83
C GLU A 433 -7.73 16.03 25.55
N ASN A 434 -7.74 17.26 26.06
CA ASN A 434 -8.87 18.19 25.93
C ASN A 434 -8.94 18.89 24.56
N LYS A 435 -8.06 18.56 23.62
CA LYS A 435 -8.10 19.12 22.25
C LYS A 435 -9.45 18.89 21.55
N THR A 436 -10.11 17.77 21.82
CA THR A 436 -11.46 17.50 21.27
C THR A 436 -12.52 18.45 21.83
N LEU A 437 -12.35 18.95 23.05
CA LEU A 437 -13.23 19.94 23.68
C LEU A 437 -12.86 21.36 23.23
N ALA A 438 -11.58 21.65 22.98
CA ALA A 438 -11.10 22.97 22.54
C ALA A 438 -11.63 23.41 21.17
N ASN A 439 -12.02 22.47 20.29
CA ASN A 439 -12.71 22.78 19.04
C ASN A 439 -14.07 23.48 19.21
N SER A 440 -14.59 23.61 20.45
CA SER A 440 -15.81 24.36 20.76
C SER A 440 -15.58 25.84 21.13
N PHE A 441 -14.32 26.27 21.30
CA PHE A 441 -13.93 27.65 21.60
C PHE A 441 -13.26 28.26 20.36
N ASP A 442 -14.07 28.62 19.37
CA ASP A 442 -13.59 29.19 18.10
C ASP A 442 -13.35 30.70 18.23
N ASP A 443 -12.25 31.21 17.68
CA ASP A 443 -12.02 32.65 17.54
C ASP A 443 -13.07 33.26 16.59
N PHE A 444 -13.26 34.58 16.59
CA PHE A 444 -14.29 35.25 15.77
C PHE A 444 -14.10 35.06 14.25
N ILE A 445 -12.97 34.50 13.82
CA ILE A 445 -12.62 34.14 12.44
C ILE A 445 -12.52 32.60 12.38
N GLN A 446 -13.37 31.98 11.55
CA GLN A 446 -13.33 30.53 11.31
C GLN A 446 -11.92 30.08 10.88
N ASP A 447 -11.45 28.97 11.46
CA ASP A 447 -10.18 28.27 11.18
C ASP A 447 -8.89 28.92 11.71
N LYS A 448 -8.98 29.99 12.52
CA LYS A 448 -7.82 30.63 13.15
C LYS A 448 -7.68 30.25 14.62
N GLY A 449 -6.46 29.94 15.08
CA GLY A 449 -6.16 29.73 16.50
C GLY A 449 -6.65 28.41 17.11
N ARG A 450 -7.03 27.41 16.32
CA ARG A 450 -7.48 26.08 16.80
C ARG A 450 -6.33 25.10 17.14
N GLY A 451 -5.09 25.47 16.82
CA GLY A 451 -3.91 24.65 17.12
C GLY A 451 -3.46 24.80 18.56
N ILE A 452 -2.81 23.77 19.09
CA ILE A 452 -2.18 23.81 20.42
C ILE A 452 -0.67 23.81 20.24
N ILE A 453 0.00 24.88 20.66
CA ILE A 453 1.44 25.08 20.57
C ILE A 453 2.04 25.02 21.97
N ILE A 454 2.85 23.99 22.20
CA ILE A 454 3.52 23.74 23.48
C ILE A 454 5.02 23.99 23.30
N LEU A 455 5.55 24.99 24.02
CA LEU A 455 6.97 25.32 23.98
C LEU A 455 7.69 24.74 25.20
N MET A 456 8.63 23.84 24.93
CA MET A 456 9.50 23.21 25.92
C MET A 456 10.90 23.83 25.87
N PHE A 457 11.34 24.46 26.95
CA PHE A 457 12.63 25.15 27.00
C PHE A 457 13.43 24.82 28.25
N GLY A 458 14.74 24.69 28.12
CA GLY A 458 15.63 24.39 29.25
C GLY A 458 16.94 23.70 28.83
N PRO A 459 17.77 23.26 29.78
CA PRO A 459 19.07 22.64 29.50
C PRO A 459 18.96 21.39 28.61
N PRO A 460 20.02 21.00 27.88
CA PRO A 460 20.02 19.77 27.10
C PRO A 460 19.95 18.52 28.00
N GLY A 461 19.32 17.45 27.51
CA GLY A 461 19.34 16.15 28.19
C GLY A 461 18.35 15.95 29.35
N VAL A 462 17.42 16.89 29.56
CA VAL A 462 16.39 16.86 30.63
C VAL A 462 15.04 16.26 30.21
N GLY A 463 14.91 15.74 28.97
CA GLY A 463 13.72 15.01 28.53
C GLY A 463 12.67 15.81 27.75
N LYS A 464 13.02 16.96 27.16
CA LYS A 464 12.12 17.75 26.30
C LYS A 464 11.54 16.94 25.13
N THR A 465 12.41 16.44 24.25
CA THR A 465 12.03 15.58 23.11
C THR A 465 11.28 14.33 23.57
N TYR A 466 11.73 13.70 24.67
CA TYR A 466 11.11 12.51 25.24
C TYR A 466 9.67 12.76 25.75
N THR A 467 9.35 13.98 26.15
CA THR A 467 7.99 14.35 26.59
C THR A 467 7.02 14.32 25.42
N ALA A 468 7.38 14.89 24.27
CA ALA A 468 6.57 14.81 23.06
C ALA A 468 6.38 13.37 22.59
N GLU A 469 7.45 12.56 22.60
CA GLU A 469 7.39 11.12 22.30
C GLU A 469 6.42 10.40 23.24
N ALA A 470 6.56 10.59 24.56
CA ALA A 470 5.73 9.92 25.55
C ALA A 470 4.24 10.33 25.49
N VAL A 471 3.97 11.60 25.18
CA VAL A 471 2.59 12.09 25.00
C VAL A 471 1.97 11.50 23.73
N ALA A 472 2.71 11.44 22.62
CA ALA A 472 2.23 10.81 21.39
C ALA A 472 1.96 9.30 21.55
N GLU A 473 2.82 8.59 22.30
CA GLU A 473 2.60 7.18 22.67
C GLU A 473 1.29 7.01 23.44
N LYS A 474 1.07 7.83 24.46
CA LYS A 474 -0.13 7.77 25.31
C LYS A 474 -1.39 8.14 24.54
N ALA A 475 -1.31 9.13 23.66
CA ALA A 475 -2.41 9.56 22.79
C ALA A 475 -2.68 8.58 21.63
N ARG A 476 -1.76 7.63 21.38
CA ARG A 476 -1.81 6.67 20.27
C ARG A 476 -1.93 7.32 18.90
N VAL A 477 -1.20 8.41 18.69
CA VAL A 477 -1.13 9.13 17.41
C VAL A 477 0.29 9.17 16.86
N PRO A 478 0.47 9.35 15.53
CA PRO A 478 1.80 9.50 14.96
C PRO A 478 2.49 10.78 15.47
N LEU A 479 3.82 10.71 15.65
CA LEU A 479 4.66 11.87 15.94
C LEU A 479 5.52 12.19 14.71
N TYR A 480 5.23 13.32 14.06
CA TYR A 480 6.03 13.85 12.97
C TYR A 480 7.14 14.74 13.55
N SER A 481 8.33 14.19 13.74
CA SER A 481 9.49 14.97 14.21
C SER A 481 10.22 15.66 13.05
N MET A 482 10.63 16.90 13.21
CA MET A 482 11.55 17.61 12.32
C MET A 482 12.65 18.28 13.16
N SER A 483 13.84 18.35 12.59
CA SER A 483 14.98 19.10 13.10
C SER A 483 15.29 20.30 12.20
N ALA A 484 16.19 21.19 12.63
CA ALA A 484 16.67 22.28 11.80
C ALA A 484 17.26 21.81 10.45
N GLY A 485 17.83 20.60 10.39
CA GLY A 485 18.35 20.02 9.15
C GLY A 485 17.27 19.63 8.14
N ASP A 486 16.07 19.26 8.62
CA ASP A 486 14.95 18.85 7.76
C ASP A 486 14.21 20.04 7.14
N LEU A 487 14.26 21.20 7.80
CA LEU A 487 13.64 22.44 7.34
C LEU A 487 14.47 23.14 6.26
N GLY A 488 15.79 22.98 6.28
CA GLY A 488 16.72 23.71 5.40
C GLY A 488 17.14 25.06 5.98
N THR A 489 17.98 25.77 5.23
CA THR A 489 18.59 27.05 5.68
C THR A 489 18.08 28.26 4.91
N VAL A 490 17.32 28.03 3.83
CA VAL A 490 16.79 29.08 2.95
C VAL A 490 15.29 29.27 3.23
N PRO A 491 14.77 30.50 3.32
CA PRO A 491 13.36 30.76 3.64
C PRO A 491 12.35 29.97 2.80
N LYS A 492 12.58 29.86 1.49
CA LYS A 492 11.71 29.10 0.59
C LYS A 492 11.68 27.59 0.89
N GLU A 493 12.83 27.01 1.24
CA GLU A 493 12.92 25.58 1.58
C GLU A 493 12.20 25.30 2.90
N VAL A 494 12.41 26.17 3.90
CA VAL A 494 11.75 26.11 5.21
C VAL A 494 10.24 26.24 5.05
N GLU A 495 9.78 27.18 4.22
CA GLU A 495 8.36 27.35 3.93
C GLU A 495 7.74 26.08 3.36
N LEU A 496 8.34 25.50 2.31
CA LEU A 496 7.86 24.29 1.66
C LEU A 496 7.89 23.07 2.59
N ALA A 497 8.98 22.91 3.35
CA ALA A 497 9.14 21.80 4.29
C ALA A 497 8.12 21.87 5.43
N LEU A 498 7.91 23.06 6.00
CA LEU A 498 6.94 23.28 7.07
C LEU A 498 5.51 23.11 6.57
N GLU A 499 5.17 23.69 5.42
CA GLU A 499 3.85 23.54 4.80
C GLU A 499 3.52 22.06 4.52
N ARG A 500 4.46 21.32 3.94
CA ARG A 500 4.31 19.87 3.73
C ARG A 500 4.10 19.14 5.05
N ALA A 501 4.87 19.45 6.09
CA ALA A 501 4.75 18.79 7.39
C ALA A 501 3.40 19.08 8.06
N LEU A 502 2.94 20.34 8.06
CA LEU A 502 1.66 20.75 8.64
C LEU A 502 0.49 20.08 7.90
N ASN A 503 0.53 20.05 6.57
CA ASN A 503 -0.48 19.38 5.75
C ASN A 503 -0.55 17.88 6.03
N LEU A 504 0.60 17.20 6.09
CA LEU A 504 0.67 15.77 6.44
C LEU A 504 0.18 15.50 7.87
N CYS A 505 0.52 16.37 8.83
CA CYS A 505 0.01 16.25 10.20
C CYS A 505 -1.51 16.41 10.26
N GLY A 506 -2.08 17.32 9.48
CA GLY A 506 -3.53 17.47 9.33
C GLY A 506 -4.21 16.22 8.76
N LEU A 507 -3.65 15.65 7.68
CA LEU A 507 -4.19 14.45 7.03
C LEU A 507 -4.19 13.20 7.94
N TRP A 508 -3.20 13.08 8.81
CA TRP A 508 -3.00 11.90 9.66
C TRP A 508 -3.39 12.11 11.12
N ASN A 509 -3.93 13.29 11.46
CA ASN A 509 -4.11 13.74 12.84
C ASN A 509 -2.86 13.49 13.71
N ALA A 510 -1.68 13.76 13.13
CA ALA A 510 -0.40 13.56 13.78
C ALA A 510 -0.01 14.77 14.65
N MET A 511 0.80 14.51 15.68
CA MET A 511 1.46 15.57 16.43
C MET A 511 2.73 15.99 15.69
N LEU A 512 2.98 17.29 15.62
CA LEU A 512 4.22 17.85 15.07
C LEU A 512 5.21 18.08 16.21
N LEU A 513 6.46 17.68 16.04
CA LEU A 513 7.56 18.03 16.93
C LEU A 513 8.63 18.75 16.12
N LEU A 514 8.95 19.99 16.48
CA LEU A 514 10.07 20.76 15.94
C LEU A 514 11.15 20.80 17.01
N ASP A 515 12.14 19.93 16.85
CA ASP A 515 13.25 19.76 17.80
C ASP A 515 14.37 20.75 17.48
N GLU A 516 14.93 21.37 18.52
CA GLU A 516 16.00 22.38 18.43
C GLU A 516 15.61 23.57 17.54
N ALA A 517 14.41 24.10 17.74
CA ALA A 517 13.88 25.23 16.97
C ALA A 517 14.50 26.60 17.35
N ASP A 518 15.66 26.63 18.00
CA ASP A 518 16.26 27.87 18.54
C ASP A 518 16.64 28.88 17.44
N VAL A 519 17.06 28.39 16.27
CA VAL A 519 17.34 29.20 15.07
C VAL A 519 16.09 29.95 14.59
N PHE A 520 14.91 29.34 14.72
CA PHE A 520 13.64 29.90 14.23
C PHE A 520 12.89 30.71 15.28
N LEU A 521 13.19 30.51 16.56
CA LEU A 521 12.51 31.18 17.69
C LEU A 521 13.26 32.42 18.21
N GLY A 522 14.49 32.65 17.75
CA GLY A 522 15.33 33.74 18.25
C GLY A 522 14.80 35.13 17.89
N ALA A 523 14.89 36.08 18.83
CA ALA A 523 14.47 37.48 18.66
C ALA A 523 15.02 38.13 17.39
N ARG A 524 14.21 38.93 16.71
CA ARG A 524 14.61 39.65 15.50
C ARG A 524 15.73 40.65 15.79
N THR A 525 16.71 40.72 14.89
CA THR A 525 17.79 41.70 14.96
C THR A 525 17.88 42.47 13.65
N ASP A 526 18.13 43.77 13.70
CA ASP A 526 18.17 44.65 12.52
C ASP A 526 19.25 44.25 11.49
N SER A 527 20.26 43.49 11.92
CA SER A 527 21.39 43.04 11.11
C SER A 527 21.17 41.73 10.35
N ASP A 528 20.10 40.97 10.63
CA ASP A 528 19.91 39.60 10.13
C ASP A 528 18.56 39.44 9.42
N LEU A 529 18.50 39.94 8.18
CA LEU A 529 17.29 39.91 7.35
C LEU A 529 16.82 38.47 7.08
N ALA A 530 17.73 37.57 6.75
CA ALA A 530 17.41 36.18 6.41
C ALA A 530 16.76 35.43 7.58
N ARG A 531 17.27 35.62 8.81
CA ARG A 531 16.65 35.06 10.01
C ARG A 531 15.30 35.70 10.31
N ASN A 532 15.15 37.00 10.12
CA ASN A 532 13.88 37.67 10.35
C ASN A 532 12.79 37.18 9.37
N GLU A 533 13.17 36.89 8.12
CA GLU A 533 12.29 36.24 7.13
C GLU A 533 11.89 34.84 7.59
N LEU A 534 12.84 34.02 8.05
CA LEU A 534 12.55 32.69 8.59
C LEU A 534 11.57 32.72 9.77
N VAL A 535 11.79 33.63 10.72
CA VAL A 535 10.89 33.89 11.86
C VAL A 535 9.49 34.26 11.37
N ALA A 536 9.38 35.13 10.36
CA ALA A 536 8.09 35.56 9.81
C ALA A 536 7.32 34.43 9.11
N VAL A 537 8.00 33.63 8.29
CA VAL A 537 7.42 32.46 7.61
C VAL A 537 6.85 31.49 8.63
N PHE A 538 7.63 31.17 9.66
CA PHE A 538 7.24 30.19 10.68
C PHE A 538 6.04 30.65 11.51
N LEU A 539 6.00 31.92 11.92
CA LEU A 539 4.85 32.52 12.61
C LEU A 539 3.58 32.48 11.76
N THR A 540 3.71 32.77 10.46
CA THR A 540 2.58 32.79 9.53
C THR A 540 1.99 31.39 9.36
N LYS A 541 2.83 30.37 9.20
CA LYS A 541 2.34 28.99 8.99
C LYS A 541 1.76 28.37 10.26
N LEU A 542 2.29 28.69 11.45
CA LEU A 542 1.74 28.19 12.72
C LEU A 542 0.39 28.81 13.08
N GLU A 543 0.08 30.02 12.61
CA GLU A 543 -1.19 30.73 12.91
C GLU A 543 -2.44 30.00 12.41
N TYR A 544 -2.30 29.22 11.32
CA TYR A 544 -3.38 28.46 10.70
C TYR A 544 -3.30 26.95 10.99
N TYR A 545 -2.36 26.52 11.84
CA TYR A 545 -2.26 25.10 12.17
C TYR A 545 -3.36 24.69 13.14
N THR A 546 -4.06 23.59 12.85
CA THR A 546 -5.18 23.06 13.65
C THR A 546 -4.79 21.82 14.47
N GLY A 547 -3.49 21.50 14.51
CA GLY A 547 -2.93 20.32 15.18
C GLY A 547 -2.29 20.61 16.54
N VAL A 548 -1.63 19.61 17.12
CA VAL A 548 -0.74 19.79 18.28
C VAL A 548 0.69 19.94 17.77
N CYS A 549 1.38 20.99 18.22
CA CYS A 549 2.78 21.26 17.89
C CYS A 549 3.62 21.37 19.16
N PHE A 550 4.65 20.56 19.25
CA PHE A 550 5.68 20.64 20.28
C PHE A 550 6.90 21.36 19.71
N LEU A 551 7.35 22.42 20.38
CA LEU A 551 8.58 23.13 20.05
C LEU A 551 9.60 22.88 21.16
N THR A 552 10.83 22.49 20.82
CA THR A 552 11.91 22.41 21.80
C THR A 552 12.97 23.48 21.55
N THR A 553 13.47 24.08 22.63
CA THR A 553 14.62 25.00 22.55
C THR A 553 15.56 24.80 23.74
N ASN A 554 16.85 24.95 23.49
CA ASN A 554 17.87 24.98 24.55
C ASN A 554 18.15 26.41 25.04
N ARG A 555 17.67 27.43 24.34
CA ARG A 555 17.91 28.84 24.67
C ARG A 555 16.73 29.40 25.46
N THR A 556 16.97 29.69 26.73
CA THR A 556 15.96 30.24 27.65
C THR A 556 15.87 31.77 27.61
N ALA A 557 16.88 32.44 27.04
CA ALA A 557 16.92 33.89 26.85
C ALA A 557 16.95 34.22 25.35
N SER A 558 16.09 35.15 24.90
CA SER A 558 15.92 35.65 23.51
C SER A 558 14.90 34.95 22.59
N ILE A 559 13.72 34.55 23.09
CA ILE A 559 12.59 34.18 22.22
C ILE A 559 11.89 35.44 21.73
N ASP A 560 11.58 35.52 20.44
CA ASP A 560 10.83 36.63 19.84
C ASP A 560 9.46 36.83 20.50
N THR A 561 9.08 38.09 20.72
CA THR A 561 7.83 38.43 21.43
C THR A 561 6.58 38.02 20.65
N ALA A 562 6.62 38.02 19.31
CA ALA A 562 5.49 37.59 18.48
C ALA A 562 5.32 36.06 18.45
N PHE A 563 6.37 35.31 18.82
CA PHE A 563 6.26 33.88 19.09
C PHE A 563 5.60 33.63 20.44
N GLN A 564 5.97 34.40 21.47
CA GLN A 564 5.42 34.21 22.81
C GLN A 564 3.90 34.37 22.85
N SER A 565 3.34 35.27 22.02
CA SER A 565 1.89 35.48 21.92
C SER A 565 1.12 34.35 21.22
N ARG A 566 1.81 33.43 20.54
CA ARG A 566 1.19 32.29 19.82
C ARG A 566 1.38 30.95 20.55
N VAL A 567 2.11 30.93 21.66
CA VAL A 567 2.34 29.72 22.45
C VAL A 567 1.25 29.61 23.51
N ASP A 568 0.51 28.50 23.50
CA ASP A 568 -0.57 28.25 24.46
C ASP A 568 -0.03 27.78 25.81
N LEU A 569 1.06 26.99 25.79
CA LEU A 569 1.65 26.42 26.99
C LEU A 569 3.18 26.52 26.98
N PHE A 570 3.71 27.17 28.00
CA PHE A 570 5.13 27.22 28.30
C PHE A 570 5.49 26.14 29.32
N LEU A 571 6.35 25.21 28.95
CA LEU A 571 6.86 24.15 29.82
C LEU A 571 8.36 24.38 30.10
N PRO A 572 8.70 25.05 31.23
CA PRO A 572 10.08 25.26 31.64
C PRO A 572 10.70 23.97 32.19
N TYR A 573 11.83 23.56 31.63
CA TYR A 573 12.63 22.45 32.14
C TYR A 573 13.81 22.99 32.93
N ARG A 574 13.90 22.54 34.19
CA ARG A 574 15.03 22.81 35.08
C ARG A 574 15.94 21.60 35.15
N ASP A 575 17.10 21.78 35.76
CA ASP A 575 17.96 20.65 36.11
C ASP A 575 17.20 19.68 37.03
N LEU A 576 17.48 18.39 36.86
CA LEU A 576 16.84 17.32 37.63
C LEU A 576 17.14 17.51 39.12
N THR A 577 16.11 17.43 39.96
CA THR A 577 16.29 17.41 41.43
C THR A 577 16.94 16.10 41.87
N PHE A 578 17.43 16.03 43.11
CA PHE A 578 17.97 14.79 43.68
C PHE A 578 17.00 13.62 43.54
N GLU A 579 15.74 13.83 43.95
CA GLU A 579 14.66 12.84 43.83
C GLU A 579 14.38 12.43 42.38
N ALA A 580 14.38 13.40 41.46
CA ALA A 580 14.18 13.11 40.04
C ALA A 580 15.33 12.28 39.47
N ARG A 581 16.59 12.61 39.81
CA ARG A 581 17.77 11.82 39.39
C ARG A 581 17.72 10.41 39.94
N LYS A 582 17.38 10.24 41.23
CA LYS A 582 17.22 8.91 41.84
C LYS A 582 16.21 8.05 41.06
N LYS A 583 15.04 8.61 40.73
CA LYS A 583 14.03 7.92 39.91
C LYS A 583 14.52 7.61 38.49
N VAL A 584 15.22 8.53 37.84
CA VAL A 584 15.77 8.31 36.49
C VAL A 584 16.81 7.19 36.49
N TRP A 585 17.71 7.16 37.48
CA TRP A 585 18.65 6.05 37.68
C TRP A 585 17.91 4.72 37.85
N GLN A 586 16.93 4.66 38.75
CA GLN A 586 16.11 3.45 38.98
C GLN A 586 15.47 2.96 37.69
N ASN A 587 14.77 3.84 36.95
CA ASN A 587 14.09 3.48 35.70
C ASN A 587 15.06 2.87 34.67
N PHE A 588 16.25 3.44 34.51
CA PHE A 588 17.22 2.91 33.55
C PHE A 588 17.92 1.63 34.04
N ILE A 589 18.21 1.49 35.33
CA ILE A 589 18.82 0.28 35.90
C ILE A 589 17.86 -0.91 35.78
N THR A 590 16.59 -0.73 36.18
CA THR A 590 15.55 -1.77 36.05
C THR A 590 15.40 -2.20 34.60
N ARG A 591 15.51 -1.26 33.65
CA ARG A 591 15.43 -1.56 32.21
C ARG A 591 16.66 -2.28 31.66
N ALA A 592 17.86 -1.99 32.17
CA ALA A 592 19.12 -2.51 31.64
C ALA A 592 19.56 -3.85 32.24
N GLY A 593 19.19 -4.15 33.49
CA GLY A 593 19.65 -5.33 34.23
C GLY A 593 18.57 -6.33 34.62
N GLY A 594 17.29 -6.06 34.36
CA GLY A 594 16.19 -6.84 34.94
C GLY A 594 16.25 -6.84 36.48
N THR A 595 15.50 -7.73 37.12
CA THR A 595 15.48 -7.94 38.59
C THR A 595 16.80 -8.42 39.20
N GLN A 596 17.92 -8.45 38.46
CA GLN A 596 19.19 -9.05 38.89
C GLN A 596 20.23 -8.05 39.43
N VAL A 597 19.87 -6.76 39.54
CA VAL A 597 20.77 -5.73 40.08
C VAL A 597 20.21 -5.25 41.42
N GLU A 598 20.71 -5.82 42.51
CA GLU A 598 20.50 -5.28 43.85
C GLU A 598 21.49 -4.12 44.07
N ILE A 599 20.99 -2.89 43.99
CA ILE A 599 21.74 -1.70 44.40
C ILE A 599 21.22 -1.29 45.77
N SER A 600 22.14 -1.07 46.71
CA SER A 600 21.77 -0.55 48.03
C SER A 600 21.15 0.86 47.89
N ASP A 601 20.23 1.21 48.79
CA ASP A 601 19.67 2.57 48.81
C ASP A 601 20.76 3.65 49.00
N GLU A 602 21.86 3.31 49.70
CA GLU A 602 23.02 4.17 49.88
C GLU A 602 23.73 4.46 48.57
N ASP A 603 24.00 3.44 47.75
CA ASP A 603 24.67 3.62 46.46
C ASP A 603 23.78 4.33 45.45
N MET A 604 22.47 4.10 45.50
CA MET A 604 21.50 4.89 44.74
C MET A 604 21.51 6.37 45.13
N ASN A 605 21.64 6.67 46.42
CA ASN A 605 21.76 8.05 46.90
C ASN A 605 23.06 8.69 46.40
N LYS A 606 24.21 7.98 46.48
CA LYS A 606 25.50 8.46 45.93
C LYS A 606 25.41 8.78 44.44
N LEU A 607 24.75 7.92 43.64
CA LEU A 607 24.53 8.16 42.21
C LEU A 607 23.61 9.36 41.96
N ALA A 608 22.61 9.57 42.81
CA ALA A 608 21.69 10.70 42.72
C ALA A 608 22.31 12.03 43.19
N GLU A 609 23.34 12.02 44.04
CA GLU A 609 24.10 13.23 44.43
C GLU A 609 24.84 13.83 43.24
N MET A 610 25.32 13.00 42.32
CA MET A 610 26.01 13.44 41.10
C MET A 610 25.05 14.23 40.21
N LYS A 611 25.38 15.50 39.93
CA LYS A 611 24.56 16.44 39.13
C LYS A 611 24.62 16.12 37.63
N LEU A 612 24.10 14.95 37.25
CA LEU A 612 24.06 14.44 35.89
C LEU A 612 22.65 14.62 35.30
N ASN A 613 22.56 14.90 34.00
CA ASN A 613 21.28 14.94 33.29
C ASN A 613 20.85 13.53 32.82
N GLY A 614 19.59 13.38 32.39
CA GLY A 614 19.03 12.08 32.02
C GLY A 614 19.73 11.40 30.84
N ARG A 615 20.23 12.18 29.87
CA ARG A 615 21.02 11.66 28.74
C ARG A 615 22.36 11.08 29.22
N GLU A 616 23.00 11.74 30.16
CA GLU A 616 24.28 11.29 30.74
C GLU A 616 24.12 10.02 31.57
N ILE A 617 23.07 9.97 32.40
CA ILE A 617 22.72 8.77 33.18
C ILE A 617 22.51 7.57 32.24
N LYS A 618 21.72 7.74 31.17
CA LYS A 618 21.50 6.69 30.15
C LYS A 618 22.81 6.21 29.52
N ASN A 619 23.71 7.13 29.17
CA ASN A 619 24.99 6.80 28.56
C ASN A 619 25.90 6.03 29.53
N LEU A 620 25.94 6.41 30.81
CA LEU A 620 26.71 5.72 31.83
C LEU A 620 26.21 4.29 32.05
N ILE A 621 24.90 4.09 32.13
CA ILE A 621 24.29 2.75 32.28
C ILE A 621 24.59 1.88 31.06
N LYS A 622 24.48 2.44 29.85
CA LYS A 622 24.83 1.73 28.62
C LYS A 622 26.30 1.29 28.63
N SER A 623 27.21 2.18 29.03
CA SER A 623 28.64 1.86 29.15
C SER A 623 28.90 0.79 30.21
N ALA A 624 28.26 0.88 31.38
CA ALA A 624 28.38 -0.11 32.43
C ALA A 624 27.88 -1.49 31.99
N HIS A 625 26.74 -1.53 31.29
CA HIS A 625 26.19 -2.77 30.73
C HIS A 625 27.13 -3.40 29.67
N LEU A 626 27.70 -2.59 28.77
CA LEU A 626 28.68 -3.06 27.77
C LEU A 626 29.94 -3.65 28.43
N LEU A 627 30.45 -3.03 29.49
CA LEU A 627 31.59 -3.56 30.25
C LEU A 627 31.23 -4.81 31.06
N GLY A 628 29.95 -5.00 31.36
CA GLY A 628 29.39 -6.18 32.03
C GLY A 628 29.15 -7.38 31.12
N LEU A 629 29.16 -7.23 29.79
CA LEU A 629 28.88 -8.32 28.84
C LEU A 629 29.78 -9.55 29.02
N LYS A 630 31.05 -9.36 29.40
CA LYS A 630 31.98 -10.47 29.70
C LYS A 630 31.62 -11.24 30.99
N ASN A 631 30.83 -10.63 31.87
CA ASN A 631 30.40 -11.17 33.16
C ASN A 631 28.88 -11.49 33.14
N GLY A 632 28.33 -11.91 32.00
CA GLY A 632 26.92 -12.27 31.88
C GLY A 632 25.94 -11.08 31.79
N GLY A 633 26.43 -9.86 31.57
CA GLY A 633 25.60 -8.66 31.38
C GLY A 633 25.16 -7.97 32.68
N VAL A 634 25.64 -8.45 33.84
CA VAL A 634 25.33 -7.87 35.16
C VAL A 634 26.04 -6.51 35.31
N ILE A 635 25.27 -5.50 35.72
CA ILE A 635 25.81 -4.17 36.01
C ILE A 635 26.46 -4.21 37.38
N GLN A 636 27.79 -4.12 37.42
CA GLN A 636 28.53 -3.99 38.68
C GLN A 636 28.43 -2.54 39.21
N VAL A 637 27.87 -2.38 40.40
CA VAL A 637 27.60 -1.08 41.04
C VAL A 637 28.88 -0.26 41.20
N ASP A 638 29.98 -0.89 41.64
CA ASP A 638 31.28 -0.24 41.79
C ASP A 638 31.81 0.35 40.49
N ARG A 639 31.63 -0.39 39.37
CA ARG A 639 32.03 0.09 38.05
C ARG A 639 31.15 1.24 37.58
N LEU A 640 29.86 1.18 37.87
CA LEU A 640 28.93 2.27 37.52
C LEU A 640 29.25 3.55 38.29
N LEU A 641 29.50 3.43 39.60
CA LEU A 641 29.95 4.54 40.46
C LEU A 641 31.27 5.13 39.95
N MET A 642 32.27 4.29 39.65
CA MET A 642 33.55 4.71 39.10
C MET A 642 33.38 5.46 37.77
N LEU A 643 32.56 4.94 36.84
CA LEU A 643 32.29 5.62 35.56
C LEU A 643 31.61 6.97 35.76
N ALA A 644 30.67 7.05 36.69
CA ALA A 644 29.95 8.28 36.99
C ALA A 644 30.88 9.32 37.64
N GLN A 645 31.72 8.92 38.61
CA GLN A 645 32.73 9.77 39.23
C GLN A 645 33.75 10.29 38.23
N ASN A 646 34.33 9.41 37.40
CA ASN A 646 35.28 9.79 36.36
C ASN A 646 34.69 10.81 35.39
N ARG A 647 33.41 10.66 35.04
CA ARG A 647 32.72 11.62 34.16
C ARG A 647 32.55 12.98 34.83
N VAL A 648 32.11 13.01 36.08
CA VAL A 648 31.97 14.27 36.84
C VAL A 648 33.32 14.96 36.97
N ALA A 649 34.37 14.23 37.35
CA ALA A 649 35.73 14.75 37.46
C ALA A 649 36.26 15.31 36.13
N ALA A 650 35.99 14.64 35.01
CA ALA A 650 36.38 15.12 33.69
C ALA A 650 35.65 16.41 33.27
N LEU A 651 34.38 16.59 33.68
CA LEU A 651 33.55 17.75 33.30
C LEU A 651 33.78 18.98 34.17
N VAL A 652 34.20 18.80 35.43
CA VAL A 652 34.54 19.91 36.35
C VAL A 652 35.93 20.49 36.07
N GLY A 653 36.69 19.85 35.17
CA GLY A 653 38.09 20.19 34.90
C GLY A 653 38.98 19.49 35.92
N TRP A 654 40.03 18.81 35.44
CA TRP A 654 41.08 18.27 36.28
C TRP A 654 41.77 19.41 37.04
N THR A 655 41.30 19.75 38.23
CA THR A 655 42.17 20.30 39.27
C THR A 655 42.78 19.10 39.98
N VAL A 656 43.96 18.68 39.51
CA VAL A 656 44.84 17.82 40.29
C VAL A 656 45.31 18.65 41.46
N GLU A 657 44.75 18.41 42.63
CA GLU A 657 45.50 18.42 43.87
C GLU A 657 44.77 17.52 44.87
N GLU A 658 45.57 16.60 45.44
CA GLU A 658 45.29 15.65 46.53
C GLU A 658 44.77 14.24 46.18
N ASP A 659 45.77 13.35 46.07
CA ASP A 659 45.84 11.91 46.30
C ASP A 659 44.54 11.09 46.47
N ILE A 660 44.29 10.24 45.48
CA ILE A 660 43.59 8.96 45.67
C ILE A 660 44.53 7.84 45.19
N PRO A 661 44.85 6.82 46.01
CA PRO A 661 45.82 5.80 45.66
C PRO A 661 45.30 4.93 44.51
N LEU A 662 46.09 4.83 43.45
CA LEU A 662 45.95 3.78 42.44
C LEU A 662 46.03 2.42 43.15
N ILE A 663 44.91 1.72 43.27
CA ILE A 663 44.92 0.29 43.56
C ILE A 663 45.40 -0.42 42.29
N ALA A 664 46.68 -0.77 42.30
CA ALA A 664 47.29 -1.68 41.35
C ALA A 664 46.65 -3.07 41.51
N MET A 665 45.93 -3.54 40.47
CA MET A 665 45.74 -4.97 40.29
C MET A 665 47.04 -5.54 39.73
N VAL A 666 47.87 -6.02 40.65
CA VAL A 666 49.00 -6.91 40.37
C VAL A 666 48.45 -8.31 40.14
N ASP A 667 48.82 -8.88 39.00
CA ASP A 667 48.77 -10.31 38.71
C ASP A 667 49.26 -11.14 39.89
N ASN A 668 48.46 -12.12 40.32
CA ASN A 668 49.01 -13.30 40.94
C ASN A 668 48.24 -14.53 40.45
N ASN A 669 48.84 -15.19 39.46
CA ASN A 669 48.84 -16.64 39.37
C ASN A 669 49.11 -17.24 40.76
N ASN A 670 48.24 -18.14 41.22
CA ASN A 670 48.77 -19.35 41.82
C ASN A 670 47.82 -20.54 41.71
N ASN A 671 48.43 -21.64 41.29
CA ASN A 671 47.92 -23.01 41.21
C ASN A 671 47.46 -23.56 42.58
N GLY A 672 46.60 -24.58 42.50
CA GLY A 672 46.41 -25.60 43.53
C GLY A 672 45.14 -26.42 43.26
N SER A 673 45.14 -27.36 42.32
CA SER A 673 45.41 -28.80 42.53
C SER A 673 44.48 -29.50 43.53
N ALA A 674 43.48 -30.21 43.02
CA ALA A 674 43.22 -31.64 43.23
C ALA A 674 42.05 -32.07 42.35
#